data_AF-A0A3D1IRF7-F1
#
_entry.id   AF-A0A3D1IRF7-F1
#
_cell.length_a   1.000
_cell.length_b   1.000
_cell.length_c   1.000
_cell.angle_alpha   90.00
_cell.angle_beta   90.00
_cell.angle_gamma   90.00
#
_symmetry.space_group_name_H-M   'P 1'
#
loop_
_entity.id
_entity.type
_entity.pdbx_description
1 polymer ?
#
loop_
_entity_poly.entity_id
_entity_poly.type
_entity_poly.pdbx_seq_one_letter_code
_entity_poly.pdbx_strand_id
1 'polypeptide(L)'
;MIIRTWILLSLATLAAAAPAKWRQSYDAGYFDAQGKWAGGSEIMHLAAHAGSLYAANGYWLDARWVIPPEGQKQSAQVLRLDKADGKWQVDLDLGKANDLGLEYMKGNILKSVSFSTTGEGRVLNASKHLLVIAAGANFERGGAVSVWVRDDVAGTWHHTLVRHGSNAGGVRWVPRDLQVYRDRVTGVDRVFLLLGNPGIISGVYDPSEPSRIRWDRHVEFPFLTKGSFFTRPLGIAEANDALHFSEGPSIFRRIDGKRPQWEEILNLAEDTDTDVGGIRGLTAIQNPNGKGQSLLFVWAPGERAQSQVKRLDPDGKGGYTLHDEANLGQLMSLHLGVKVPYTLGGHNMMYPVSHPTTGEPVHIIGFYGSMAGKPELAWKGSRFYGGALYAVRTAAGKYSVHEVNGPYTADKTLLVSPRAFCRSPFDPKEIFIGGHDSSNKISDNLAWIFRAPLSVAVGIEAGSTAPTLPDPAPRMPRVDDGPVYELRIYAAAEDRLGHLIKRFREHTDRLFRKHKMEPVAYWLPTDGTAKEKRRFVYILKHPSRYAAYRNWNAFTHDPEWKRGVLEKPEFQRLLSERPESIFLTPQDIASTFPHSTKPSIFELRTTTVTNGKLPDLQAHHRQHTSRLQLKHGISPRGSWFAYDKPESENTMITLLRHTSRAQADLNWKAIEAEPDWKKSRGNLNTKTDRLYLKPMDFSPMR
;
A
#
# COMPACT_ATOMS: atom_id res chain seq x y z
N MET A 1 -63.41 62.90 8.15
CA MET A 1 -62.12 62.31 8.59
C MET A 1 -62.33 60.80 8.69
N ILE A 2 -61.96 60.05 7.65
CA ILE A 2 -62.12 58.59 7.59
C ILE A 2 -60.72 57.99 7.44
N ILE A 3 -60.29 57.25 8.45
CA ILE A 3 -58.97 56.61 8.52
C ILE A 3 -59.05 55.29 7.75
N ARG A 4 -58.23 55.15 6.69
CA ARG A 4 -58.01 53.89 5.97
C ARG A 4 -56.86 53.13 6.61
N THR A 5 -57.18 52.00 7.23
CA THR A 5 -56.23 51.03 7.77
C THR A 5 -55.65 50.20 6.62
N TRP A 6 -54.33 50.26 6.43
CA TRP A 6 -53.61 49.37 5.51
C TRP A 6 -53.18 48.12 6.27
N ILE A 7 -53.70 46.96 5.87
CA ILE A 7 -53.24 45.65 6.34
C ILE A 7 -52.00 45.29 5.51
N LEU A 8 -50.83 45.31 6.16
CA LEU A 8 -49.59 44.73 5.61
C LEU A 8 -49.65 43.21 5.78
N LEU A 9 -49.94 42.47 4.71
CA LEU A 9 -49.64 41.04 4.63
C LEU A 9 -48.12 40.86 4.51
N SER A 10 -47.48 40.40 5.57
CA SER A 10 -46.11 39.88 5.50
C SER A 10 -46.12 38.50 4.84
N LEU A 11 -45.82 38.43 3.55
CA LEU A 11 -45.43 37.17 2.90
C LEU A 11 -44.07 36.75 3.46
N ALA A 12 -44.09 35.78 4.38
CA ALA A 12 -42.88 35.04 4.73
C ALA A 12 -42.47 34.20 3.53
N THR A 13 -41.44 34.65 2.80
CA THR A 13 -40.74 33.82 1.84
C THR A 13 -40.05 32.69 2.60
N LEU A 14 -40.63 31.49 2.56
CA LEU A 14 -39.94 30.26 2.92
C LEU A 14 -38.73 30.14 1.97
N ALA A 15 -37.54 30.51 2.46
CA ALA A 15 -36.29 30.23 1.77
C ALA A 15 -36.22 28.71 1.56
N ALA A 16 -36.24 28.27 0.30
CA ALA A 16 -36.07 26.86 -0.03
C ALA A 16 -34.75 26.38 0.60
N ALA A 17 -34.80 25.29 1.36
CA ALA A 17 -33.61 24.70 1.95
C ALA A 17 -32.58 24.43 0.86
N ALA A 18 -31.32 24.79 1.11
CA ALA A 18 -30.25 24.57 0.15
C ALA A 18 -30.20 23.07 -0.24
N PRO A 19 -30.04 22.74 -1.53
CA PRO A 19 -30.08 21.35 -1.99
C PRO A 19 -28.99 20.52 -1.32
N ALA A 20 -29.34 19.28 -0.98
CA ALA A 20 -28.38 18.31 -0.45
C ALA A 20 -27.22 18.12 -1.45
N LYS A 21 -25.99 18.04 -0.93
CA LYS A 21 -24.79 17.97 -1.79
C LYS A 21 -23.66 17.18 -1.17
N TRP A 22 -22.88 16.57 -2.05
CA TRP A 22 -21.58 16.01 -1.72
C TRP A 22 -20.55 17.13 -1.55
N ARG A 23 -19.61 16.93 -0.63
CA ARG A 23 -18.46 17.82 -0.43
C ARG A 23 -17.20 16.99 -0.28
N GLN A 24 -16.17 17.30 -1.06
CA GLN A 24 -14.84 16.73 -0.84
C GLN A 24 -14.23 17.37 0.41
N SER A 25 -13.94 16.55 1.42
CA SER A 25 -13.37 16.97 2.70
C SER A 25 -11.86 16.77 2.76
N TYR A 26 -11.34 15.74 2.08
CA TYR A 26 -9.92 15.48 1.95
C TYR A 26 -9.58 15.14 0.50
N ASP A 27 -8.50 15.73 0.02
CA ASP A 27 -7.85 15.47 -1.26
C ASP A 27 -6.35 15.41 -0.95
N ALA A 28 -5.73 14.24 -1.07
CA ALA A 28 -4.35 14.05 -0.65
C ALA A 28 -3.38 14.93 -1.44
N GLY A 29 -2.25 15.28 -0.81
CA GLY A 29 -1.13 15.92 -1.49
C GLY A 29 -0.94 17.39 -1.17
N TYR A 30 -0.91 17.76 0.11
CA TYR A 30 -0.62 19.13 0.53
C TYR A 30 0.18 19.17 1.83
N PHE A 31 0.77 20.34 2.12
CA PHE A 31 1.30 20.62 3.44
C PHE A 31 0.21 21.19 4.35
N ASP A 32 0.05 20.58 5.53
CA ASP A 32 -0.89 21.02 6.55
C ASP A 32 -0.43 22.33 7.21
N ALA A 33 -1.18 22.82 8.20
CA ALA A 33 -0.86 24.11 8.84
C ALA A 33 0.46 24.08 9.64
N GLN A 34 1.02 22.91 9.90
CA GLN A 34 2.30 22.72 10.57
C GLN A 34 3.43 22.33 9.59
N GLY A 35 3.18 22.40 8.28
CA GLY A 35 4.16 22.04 7.26
C GLY A 35 4.41 20.53 7.16
N LYS A 36 3.54 19.68 7.73
CA LYS A 36 3.62 18.23 7.55
C LYS A 36 2.90 17.84 6.26
N TRP A 37 3.47 16.90 5.52
CA TRP A 37 2.89 16.40 4.28
C TRP A 37 1.67 15.52 4.57
N ALA A 38 0.46 15.95 4.24
CA ALA A 38 -0.76 15.15 4.27
C ALA A 38 -0.99 14.55 2.88
N GLY A 39 -0.72 13.25 2.73
CA GLY A 39 -0.81 12.57 1.43
C GLY A 39 -1.46 11.19 1.51
N GLY A 40 -1.05 10.30 0.61
CA GLY A 40 -1.40 8.89 0.63
C GLY A 40 -2.21 8.46 -0.59
N SER A 41 -2.11 7.18 -0.92
CA SER A 41 -2.81 6.54 -2.02
C SER A 41 -4.19 6.00 -1.66
N GLU A 42 -4.49 5.86 -0.37
CA GLU A 42 -5.76 5.31 0.12
C GLU A 42 -6.10 5.81 1.53
N ILE A 43 -7.39 6.01 1.82
CA ILE A 43 -7.91 6.07 3.19
C ILE A 43 -8.39 4.67 3.60
N MET A 44 -7.75 4.11 4.61
CA MET A 44 -7.97 2.75 5.10
C MET A 44 -9.13 2.69 6.09
N HIS A 45 -9.18 3.63 7.03
CA HIS A 45 -10.18 3.68 8.11
C HIS A 45 -10.54 5.12 8.46
N LEU A 46 -11.75 5.28 8.98
CA LEU A 46 -12.26 6.51 9.58
C LEU A 46 -12.79 6.18 10.98
N ALA A 47 -12.50 7.03 11.96
CA ALA A 47 -12.97 6.87 13.33
C ALA A 47 -13.33 8.22 13.95
N ALA A 48 -14.55 8.34 14.45
CA ALA A 48 -14.93 9.43 15.34
C ALA A 48 -14.38 9.14 16.74
N HIS A 49 -13.74 10.13 17.35
CA HIS A 49 -13.18 10.00 18.69
C HIS A 49 -13.06 11.37 19.36
N ALA A 50 -13.51 11.48 20.61
CA ALA A 50 -13.42 12.71 21.42
C ALA A 50 -13.87 14.00 20.69
N GLY A 51 -14.93 13.92 19.86
CA GLY A 51 -15.47 15.05 19.12
C GLY A 51 -14.78 15.39 17.79
N SER A 52 -13.64 14.75 17.49
CA SER A 52 -12.93 14.88 16.21
C SER A 52 -13.13 13.66 15.33
N LEU A 53 -12.85 13.82 14.03
CA LEU A 53 -12.79 12.72 13.07
C LEU A 53 -11.34 12.42 12.72
N TYR A 54 -10.96 11.15 12.73
CA TYR A 54 -9.62 10.69 12.40
C TYR A 54 -9.65 9.76 11.20
N ALA A 55 -8.60 9.79 10.38
CA ALA A 55 -8.41 8.92 9.24
C ALA A 55 -7.04 8.26 9.26
N ALA A 56 -6.98 6.97 8.95
CA ALA A 56 -5.71 6.28 8.69
C ALA A 56 -5.52 6.18 7.18
N ASN A 57 -4.36 6.62 6.67
CA ASN A 57 -4.03 6.52 5.25
C ASN A 57 -3.06 5.37 4.95
N GLY A 58 -2.75 5.16 3.67
CA GLY A 58 -1.68 4.30 3.20
C GLY A 58 -0.97 4.90 1.98
N TYR A 59 0.18 4.31 1.61
CA TYR A 59 1.05 4.76 0.51
C TYR A 59 1.34 3.63 -0.49
N TRP A 60 0.45 2.64 -0.61
CA TRP A 60 0.63 1.56 -1.58
C TRP A 60 0.57 2.10 -3.00
N LEU A 61 1.70 1.98 -3.70
CA LEU A 61 1.93 2.49 -5.06
C LEU A 61 1.94 4.01 -5.17
N ASP A 62 2.22 4.69 -4.06
CA ASP A 62 2.59 6.10 -4.04
C ASP A 62 4.11 6.23 -4.21
N ALA A 63 4.55 7.16 -5.07
CA ALA A 63 5.95 7.42 -5.36
C ALA A 63 6.76 7.83 -4.13
N ARG A 64 6.16 8.49 -3.13
CA ARG A 64 6.83 8.83 -1.86
C ARG A 64 7.14 7.60 -0.99
N TRP A 65 6.54 6.46 -1.30
CA TRP A 65 6.89 5.17 -0.71
C TRP A 65 7.79 4.32 -1.61
N VAL A 66 7.48 4.26 -2.91
CA VAL A 66 8.16 3.33 -3.82
C VAL A 66 9.53 3.85 -4.28
N ILE A 67 9.64 5.17 -4.47
CA ILE A 67 10.84 5.81 -5.04
C ILE A 67 11.26 7.08 -4.27
N PRO A 68 11.41 7.07 -2.93
CA PRO A 68 11.88 8.24 -2.21
C PRO A 68 13.34 8.53 -2.56
N PRO A 69 13.65 9.58 -3.36
CA PRO A 69 15.03 9.82 -3.80
C PRO A 69 15.97 10.14 -2.62
N GLU A 70 15.41 10.69 -1.54
CA GLU A 70 16.11 11.02 -0.30
C GLU A 70 16.23 9.82 0.67
N GLY A 71 15.81 8.63 0.26
CA GLY A 71 15.94 7.38 1.03
C GLY A 71 14.90 7.21 2.14
N GLN A 72 14.18 8.26 2.54
CA GLN A 72 13.15 8.20 3.58
C GLN A 72 11.76 7.97 2.96
N LYS A 73 11.14 6.80 3.20
CA LYS A 73 9.76 6.57 2.75
C LYS A 73 8.79 7.41 3.58
N GLN A 74 7.79 7.97 2.91
CA GLN A 74 6.64 8.50 3.65
C GLN A 74 5.83 7.33 4.22
N SER A 75 5.86 7.17 5.53
CA SER A 75 5.02 6.18 6.21
C SER A 75 3.57 6.66 6.32
N ALA A 76 2.67 5.70 6.53
CA ALA A 76 1.28 5.95 6.87
C ALA A 76 1.15 6.89 8.08
N GLN A 77 -0.02 7.52 8.16
CA GLN A 77 -0.33 8.61 9.05
C GLN A 77 -1.71 8.43 9.68
N VAL A 78 -1.91 9.09 10.83
CA VAL A 78 -3.24 9.46 11.31
C VAL A 78 -3.47 10.93 10.98
N LEU A 79 -4.53 11.19 10.23
CA LEU A 79 -5.03 12.53 9.92
C LEU A 79 -6.17 12.86 10.86
N ARG A 80 -6.25 14.11 11.33
CA ARG A 80 -7.30 14.61 12.22
C ARG A 80 -8.06 15.77 11.59
N LEU A 81 -9.37 15.76 11.74
CA LEU A 81 -10.29 16.83 11.40
C LEU A 81 -11.05 17.24 12.66
N ASP A 82 -11.03 18.53 12.99
CA ASP A 82 -11.65 19.06 14.22
C ASP A 82 -13.01 19.75 13.97
N LYS A 83 -13.33 20.04 12.69
CA LYS A 83 -14.61 20.64 12.25
C LYS A 83 -14.97 20.15 10.85
N ALA A 84 -16.25 20.01 10.54
CA ALA A 84 -16.73 19.40 9.29
C ALA A 84 -16.26 20.11 7.99
N ASP A 85 -16.01 21.41 8.05
CA ASP A 85 -15.51 22.26 6.97
C ASP A 85 -14.05 22.72 7.18
N GLY A 86 -13.37 22.14 8.16
CA GLY A 86 -11.96 22.39 8.43
C GLY A 86 -11.03 21.70 7.42
N LYS A 87 -9.73 21.96 7.58
CA LYS A 87 -8.65 21.29 6.85
C LYS A 87 -8.06 20.18 7.72
N TRP A 88 -7.82 19.01 7.15
CA TRP A 88 -7.19 17.91 7.86
C TRP A 88 -5.74 18.22 8.22
N GLN A 89 -5.30 17.76 9.39
CA GLN A 89 -3.94 17.91 9.91
C GLN A 89 -3.31 16.55 10.16
N VAL A 90 -1.99 16.43 10.00
CA VAL A 90 -1.25 15.20 10.33
C VAL A 90 -1.04 15.15 11.86
N ASP A 91 -1.78 14.27 12.52
CA ASP A 91 -1.74 14.07 13.97
C ASP A 91 -0.65 13.06 14.36
N LEU A 92 -0.43 12.02 13.53
CA LEU A 92 0.63 11.01 13.71
C LEU A 92 1.30 10.67 12.38
N ASP A 93 2.63 10.56 12.37
CA ASP A 93 3.42 9.91 11.31
C ASP A 93 4.04 8.64 11.89
N LEU A 94 3.62 7.47 11.41
CA LEU A 94 3.95 6.18 12.03
C LEU A 94 5.45 5.87 11.90
N GLY A 95 6.09 6.33 10.82
CA GLY A 95 7.51 6.11 10.56
C GLY A 95 8.42 6.96 11.45
N LYS A 96 7.91 8.12 11.90
CA LYS A 96 8.64 9.01 12.81
C LYS A 96 8.33 8.73 14.29
N ALA A 97 7.14 8.24 14.58
CA ALA A 97 6.68 7.98 15.94
C ALA A 97 6.95 6.53 16.37
N ASN A 98 8.14 6.00 16.10
CA ASN A 98 8.57 4.70 16.62
C ASN A 98 10.07 4.71 16.88
N ASP A 99 10.49 4.00 17.92
CA ASP A 99 11.88 4.04 18.39
C ASP A 99 12.77 3.00 17.67
N LEU A 100 12.27 2.41 16.59
CA LEU A 100 12.84 1.24 15.90
C LEU A 100 13.28 1.52 14.47
N GLY A 101 13.04 2.73 13.95
CA GLY A 101 13.33 3.10 12.56
C GLY A 101 12.50 2.33 11.53
N LEU A 102 11.33 1.83 11.92
CA LEU A 102 10.44 1.07 11.04
C LEU A 102 9.59 2.00 10.17
N GLU A 103 9.37 1.57 8.93
CA GLU A 103 8.51 2.27 7.96
C GLU A 103 7.24 1.45 7.71
N TYR A 104 6.08 2.13 7.70
CA TYR A 104 4.76 1.49 7.67
C TYR A 104 4.00 1.91 6.41
N MET A 105 3.69 0.95 5.52
CA MET A 105 3.04 1.26 4.25
C MET A 105 1.58 1.70 4.42
N LYS A 106 0.87 1.13 5.39
CA LYS A 106 -0.56 1.37 5.61
C LYS A 106 -0.86 1.48 7.10
N GLY A 107 -1.70 2.45 7.46
CA GLY A 107 -2.42 2.44 8.73
C GLY A 107 -3.51 1.38 8.65
N ASN A 108 -3.15 0.14 8.98
CA ASN A 108 -3.98 -1.03 8.70
C ASN A 108 -5.29 -1.07 9.48
N ILE A 109 -5.35 -0.38 10.63
CA ILE A 109 -6.51 -0.32 11.52
C ILE A 109 -6.54 1.08 12.13
N LEU A 110 -7.73 1.67 12.28
CA LEU A 110 -7.96 2.81 13.17
C LEU A 110 -9.33 2.65 13.80
N LYS A 111 -9.39 2.52 15.14
CA LYS A 111 -10.64 2.35 15.87
C LYS A 111 -10.62 3.09 17.20
N SER A 112 -11.75 3.69 17.56
CA SER A 112 -12.05 4.09 18.93
C SER A 112 -12.63 2.88 19.65
N VAL A 113 -11.94 2.37 20.67
CA VAL A 113 -12.36 1.20 21.45
C VAL A 113 -12.68 1.57 22.89
N SER A 114 -13.46 0.73 23.57
CA SER A 114 -13.94 1.01 24.92
C SER A 114 -13.72 -0.17 25.84
N PHE A 115 -13.19 0.08 27.04
CA PHE A 115 -13.06 -0.89 28.12
C PHE A 115 -13.91 -0.44 29.31
N SER A 116 -14.63 -1.34 29.94
CA SER A 116 -15.33 -1.09 31.21
C SER A 116 -14.80 -1.95 32.35
N THR A 117 -13.74 -2.74 32.12
CA THR A 117 -13.07 -3.54 33.13
C THR A 117 -11.55 -3.43 33.00
N THR A 118 -10.86 -3.66 34.11
CA THR A 118 -9.40 -3.82 34.19
C THR A 118 -8.97 -5.23 33.74
N GLY A 119 -7.66 -5.45 33.56
CA GLY A 119 -7.11 -6.78 33.29
C GLY A 119 -7.39 -7.85 34.35
N GLU A 120 -7.72 -7.44 35.58
CA GLU A 120 -8.11 -8.34 36.67
C GLU A 120 -9.64 -8.57 36.74
N GLY A 121 -10.41 -7.99 35.81
CA GLY A 121 -11.87 -8.12 35.75
C GLY A 121 -12.63 -7.16 36.67
N ARG A 122 -11.95 -6.21 37.33
CA ARG A 122 -12.63 -5.18 38.14
C ARG A 122 -13.31 -4.19 37.23
N VAL A 123 -14.58 -3.90 37.50
CA VAL A 123 -15.37 -2.88 36.78
C VAL A 123 -14.75 -1.49 37.02
N LEU A 124 -14.58 -0.73 35.94
CA LEU A 124 -14.11 0.64 35.98
C LEU A 124 -15.26 1.57 36.35
N ASN A 125 -14.99 2.60 37.16
CA ASN A 125 -15.99 3.62 37.54
C ASN A 125 -16.61 4.33 36.33
N ALA A 126 -15.87 4.41 35.22
CA ALA A 126 -16.35 4.88 33.93
C ALA A 126 -15.61 4.13 32.83
N SER A 127 -16.31 3.85 31.73
CA SER A 127 -15.70 3.26 30.54
C SER A 127 -14.55 4.15 30.03
N LYS A 128 -13.46 3.51 29.62
CA LYS A 128 -12.27 4.15 29.07
C LYS A 128 -12.26 3.98 27.57
N HIS A 129 -12.29 5.10 26.87
CA HIS A 129 -12.27 5.15 25.41
C HIS A 129 -10.85 5.44 24.95
N LEU A 130 -10.33 4.64 24.02
CA LEU A 130 -8.97 4.78 23.49
C LEU A 130 -9.03 4.80 21.96
N LEU A 131 -8.35 5.75 21.34
CA LEU A 131 -8.11 5.73 19.89
C LEU A 131 -6.85 4.92 19.61
N VAL A 132 -7.00 3.86 18.81
CA VAL A 132 -5.96 2.87 18.54
C VAL A 132 -5.73 2.76 17.04
N ILE A 133 -4.47 2.86 16.62
CA ILE A 133 -4.00 2.52 15.27
C ILE A 133 -3.05 1.33 15.33
N ALA A 134 -3.16 0.42 14.36
CA ALA A 134 -2.22 -0.69 14.19
C ALA A 134 -1.69 -0.71 12.76
N ALA A 135 -0.41 -1.06 12.61
CA ALA A 135 0.23 -1.17 11.30
C ALA A 135 1.29 -2.28 11.27
N GLY A 136 1.43 -2.89 10.09
CA GLY A 136 2.47 -3.87 9.80
C GLY A 136 3.69 -3.22 9.12
N ALA A 137 4.88 -3.70 9.46
CA ALA A 137 6.14 -3.30 8.82
C ALA A 137 7.01 -4.51 8.51
N ASN A 138 7.93 -4.32 7.55
CA ASN A 138 9.06 -5.24 7.40
C ASN A 138 10.02 -5.04 8.58
N PHE A 139 10.62 -6.12 9.05
CA PHE A 139 11.61 -6.14 10.13
C PHE A 139 12.82 -6.94 9.62
N GLU A 140 14.05 -6.67 10.09
CA GLU A 140 15.32 -7.15 9.46
C GLU A 140 15.29 -8.57 8.86
N ARG A 141 14.73 -9.55 9.60
CA ARG A 141 14.59 -10.95 9.17
C ARG A 141 13.14 -11.46 9.16
N GLY A 142 12.18 -10.55 9.04
CA GLY A 142 10.77 -10.90 9.02
C GLY A 142 9.83 -9.70 9.00
N GLY A 143 8.86 -9.68 9.91
CA GLY A 143 7.87 -8.62 9.98
C GLY A 143 7.50 -8.30 11.42
N ALA A 144 6.85 -7.16 11.58
CA ALA A 144 6.44 -6.61 12.85
C ALA A 144 5.03 -6.03 12.76
N VAL A 145 4.30 -6.10 13.86
CA VAL A 145 3.05 -5.36 14.07
C VAL A 145 3.26 -4.41 15.24
N SER A 146 2.97 -3.14 15.00
CA SER A 146 2.99 -2.08 16.00
C SER A 146 1.60 -1.52 16.21
N VAL A 147 1.37 -1.02 17.42
CA VAL A 147 0.17 -0.30 17.82
C VAL A 147 0.57 1.05 18.39
N TRP A 148 -0.26 2.06 18.15
CA TRP A 148 -0.19 3.33 18.84
C TRP A 148 -1.53 3.62 19.48
N VAL A 149 -1.48 4.12 20.72
CA VAL A 149 -2.67 4.59 21.44
C VAL A 149 -2.52 6.08 21.69
N ARG A 150 -3.57 6.83 21.37
CA ARG A 150 -3.60 8.27 21.57
C ARG A 150 -3.74 8.61 23.06
N ASP A 151 -2.94 9.55 23.53
CA ASP A 151 -3.22 10.31 24.75
C ASP A 151 -3.98 11.58 24.36
N ASP A 152 -5.29 11.62 24.62
CA ASP A 152 -6.14 12.74 24.23
C ASP A 152 -5.83 14.02 25.01
N VAL A 153 -5.27 13.91 26.22
CA VAL A 153 -4.94 15.05 27.07
C VAL A 153 -3.65 15.71 26.61
N ALA A 154 -2.61 14.89 26.39
CA ALA A 154 -1.32 15.38 25.92
C ALA A 154 -1.32 15.69 24.41
N GLY A 155 -2.26 15.13 23.65
CA GLY A 155 -2.29 15.21 22.20
C GLY A 155 -1.19 14.38 21.52
N THR A 156 -0.56 13.44 22.24
CA THR A 156 0.53 12.59 21.77
C THR A 156 0.07 11.15 21.53
N TRP A 157 0.98 10.30 21.03
CA TRP A 157 0.72 8.89 20.76
C TRP A 157 1.79 8.01 21.40
N HIS A 158 1.38 6.93 22.04
CA HIS A 158 2.27 5.96 22.67
C HIS A 158 2.44 4.73 21.77
N HIS A 159 3.66 4.50 21.27
CA HIS A 159 4.01 3.34 20.45
C HIS A 159 4.19 2.08 21.31
N THR A 160 3.80 0.94 20.76
CA THR A 160 4.08 -0.39 21.31
C THR A 160 4.36 -1.36 20.16
N LEU A 161 5.54 -2.00 20.18
CA LEU A 161 5.80 -3.15 19.33
C LEU A 161 5.06 -4.37 19.89
N VAL A 162 3.91 -4.69 19.32
CA VAL A 162 3.04 -5.77 19.83
C VAL A 162 3.67 -7.14 19.59
N ARG A 163 4.17 -7.37 18.37
CA ARG A 163 4.83 -8.64 18.02
C ARG A 163 5.69 -8.48 16.78
N HIS A 164 6.77 -9.27 16.71
CA HIS A 164 7.58 -9.43 15.50
C HIS A 164 8.02 -10.90 15.37
N GLY A 165 8.48 -11.28 14.18
CA GLY A 165 8.96 -12.63 13.93
C GLY A 165 9.27 -12.88 12.46
N SER A 166 9.63 -14.13 12.13
CA SER A 166 10.05 -14.53 10.78
C SER A 166 8.94 -14.40 9.73
N ASN A 167 9.34 -14.18 8.48
CA ASN A 167 8.48 -14.30 7.29
C ASN A 167 8.63 -15.65 6.58
N ALA A 168 9.33 -16.61 7.21
CA ALA A 168 9.51 -17.95 6.65
C ALA A 168 8.14 -18.59 6.35
N GLY A 169 8.07 -19.37 5.27
CA GLY A 169 6.81 -19.98 4.82
C GLY A 169 5.79 -19.01 4.24
N GLY A 170 6.17 -17.76 3.95
CA GLY A 170 5.26 -16.76 3.37
C GLY A 170 4.39 -16.03 4.40
N VAL A 171 4.72 -16.11 5.69
CA VAL A 171 4.04 -15.41 6.78
C VAL A 171 4.06 -13.90 6.54
N ARG A 172 2.87 -13.26 6.60
CA ARG A 172 2.70 -11.82 6.45
C ARG A 172 2.19 -11.18 7.73
N TRP A 173 2.91 -10.16 8.18
CA TRP A 173 2.63 -9.36 9.37
C TRP A 173 1.83 -8.13 8.99
N VAL A 174 0.52 -8.32 8.81
CA VAL A 174 -0.37 -7.26 8.32
C VAL A 174 -1.60 -7.28 9.20
N PRO A 175 -1.80 -6.28 10.08
CA PRO A 175 -3.01 -6.16 10.86
C PRO A 175 -4.25 -6.11 9.95
N ARG A 176 -5.34 -6.77 10.36
CA ARG A 176 -6.54 -6.89 9.52
C ARG A 176 -7.80 -6.36 10.17
N ASP A 177 -7.96 -6.59 11.47
CA ASP A 177 -9.07 -6.04 12.23
C ASP A 177 -8.77 -6.07 13.73
N LEU A 178 -9.54 -5.31 14.50
CA LEU A 178 -9.40 -5.16 15.96
C LEU A 178 -10.77 -5.02 16.62
N GLN A 179 -11.01 -5.73 17.72
CA GLN A 179 -12.29 -5.70 18.44
C GLN A 179 -12.07 -5.83 19.94
N VAL A 180 -12.76 -5.03 20.74
CA VAL A 180 -12.87 -5.28 22.19
C VAL A 180 -14.07 -6.19 22.43
N TYR A 181 -13.86 -7.22 23.25
CA TYR A 181 -14.88 -8.18 23.61
C TYR A 181 -14.72 -8.57 25.09
N ARG A 182 -15.85 -8.71 25.78
CA ARG A 182 -15.89 -9.18 27.17
C ARG A 182 -15.98 -10.69 27.19
N ASP A 183 -14.93 -11.32 27.69
CA ASP A 183 -14.96 -12.76 27.97
C ASP A 183 -16.02 -13.03 29.05
N ARG A 184 -17.04 -13.82 28.71
CA ARG A 184 -18.24 -14.07 29.51
C ARG A 184 -18.00 -14.98 30.71
N VAL A 185 -16.87 -15.70 30.72
CA VAL A 185 -16.47 -16.58 31.84
C VAL A 185 -15.62 -15.82 32.86
N THR A 186 -14.69 -14.99 32.40
CA THR A 186 -13.75 -14.25 33.26
C THR A 186 -14.23 -12.84 33.60
N GLY A 187 -15.16 -12.28 32.83
CA GLY A 187 -15.65 -10.91 32.96
C GLY A 187 -14.69 -9.83 32.45
N VAL A 188 -13.56 -10.20 31.87
CA VAL A 188 -12.51 -9.27 31.44
C VAL A 188 -12.76 -8.76 30.02
N ASP A 189 -12.68 -7.44 29.84
CA ASP A 189 -12.60 -6.82 28.51
C ASP A 189 -11.21 -7.02 27.93
N ARG A 190 -11.17 -7.67 26.76
CA ARG A 190 -9.94 -7.87 26.01
C ARG A 190 -10.05 -7.20 24.66
N VAL A 191 -8.99 -6.53 24.23
CA VAL A 191 -8.83 -6.13 22.83
C VAL A 191 -8.17 -7.28 22.08
N PHE A 192 -8.75 -7.68 20.96
CA PHE A 192 -8.23 -8.70 20.06
C PHE A 192 -7.72 -8.04 18.79
N LEU A 193 -6.52 -8.40 18.36
CA LEU A 193 -5.87 -7.88 17.16
C LEU A 193 -5.50 -9.06 16.24
N LEU A 194 -6.04 -9.02 15.02
CA LEU A 194 -5.67 -9.95 13.96
C LEU A 194 -4.33 -9.53 13.34
N LEU A 195 -3.25 -10.28 13.57
CA LEU A 195 -1.87 -9.92 13.15
C LEU A 195 -1.54 -10.26 11.67
N GLY A 196 -2.48 -10.86 10.95
CA GLY A 196 -2.22 -11.51 9.66
C GLY A 196 -1.98 -13.01 9.84
N ASN A 197 -1.06 -13.60 9.09
CA ASN A 197 -0.72 -15.02 9.24
C ASN A 197 -0.25 -15.43 10.65
N PRO A 198 0.48 -14.59 11.43
CA PRO A 198 0.98 -15.01 12.74
C PRO A 198 -0.09 -15.42 13.76
N GLY A 199 -1.33 -14.94 13.62
CA GLY A 199 -2.40 -15.29 14.54
C GLY A 199 -3.18 -14.11 15.09
N ILE A 200 -3.90 -14.38 16.18
CA ILE A 200 -4.70 -13.44 16.95
C ILE A 200 -4.00 -13.22 18.28
N ILE A 201 -3.74 -11.97 18.64
CA ILE A 201 -3.21 -11.60 19.94
C ILE A 201 -4.26 -10.81 20.70
N SER A 202 -4.23 -10.88 22.03
CA SER A 202 -5.11 -10.06 22.86
C SER A 202 -4.33 -9.21 23.85
N GLY A 203 -5.01 -8.21 24.39
CA GLY A 203 -4.50 -7.32 25.43
C GLY A 203 -5.63 -6.85 26.34
N VAL A 204 -5.27 -6.27 27.47
CA VAL A 204 -6.24 -5.77 28.48
C VAL A 204 -5.98 -4.31 28.79
N TYR A 205 -7.02 -3.62 29.28
CA TYR A 205 -6.83 -2.28 29.81
C TYR A 205 -5.98 -2.33 31.08
N ASP A 206 -4.89 -1.59 31.07
CA ASP A 206 -3.95 -1.48 32.18
C ASP A 206 -3.54 -0.02 32.36
N PRO A 207 -4.00 0.68 33.41
CA PRO A 207 -3.67 2.07 33.61
C PRO A 207 -2.19 2.30 33.96
N SER A 208 -1.40 1.28 34.29
CA SER A 208 0.04 1.45 34.52
C SER A 208 0.85 1.55 33.23
N GLU A 209 0.33 1.03 32.12
CA GLU A 209 0.97 1.12 30.81
C GLU A 209 0.78 2.52 30.21
N PRO A 210 1.81 3.15 29.60
CA PRO A 210 1.65 4.42 28.90
C PRO A 210 0.59 4.37 27.80
N SER A 211 0.54 3.28 27.04
CA SER A 211 -0.47 3.03 26.00
C SER A 211 -1.84 2.63 26.56
N ARG A 212 -1.94 2.41 27.88
CA ARG A 212 -3.12 1.88 28.59
C ARG A 212 -3.56 0.48 28.16
N ILE A 213 -2.79 -0.20 27.31
CA ILE A 213 -3.07 -1.56 26.83
C ILE A 213 -1.86 -2.43 27.11
N ARG A 214 -2.03 -3.42 27.98
CA ARG A 214 -1.03 -4.47 28.20
C ARG A 214 -1.32 -5.66 27.29
N TRP A 215 -0.46 -5.88 26.30
CA TRP A 215 -0.56 -7.00 25.36
C TRP A 215 -0.06 -8.31 25.96
N ASP A 216 -0.69 -9.43 25.59
CA ASP A 216 -0.21 -10.75 25.95
C ASP A 216 1.11 -11.09 25.25
N ARG A 217 1.94 -11.93 25.88
CA ARG A 217 3.20 -12.40 25.28
C ARG A 217 2.99 -13.45 24.17
N HIS A 218 1.90 -14.21 24.25
CA HIS A 218 1.57 -15.27 23.32
C HIS A 218 0.34 -14.91 22.51
N VAL A 219 0.31 -15.35 21.25
CA VAL A 219 -0.92 -15.31 20.46
C VAL A 219 -1.89 -16.34 21.03
N GLU A 220 -3.18 -16.02 21.00
CA GLU A 220 -4.24 -16.90 21.48
C GLU A 220 -4.49 -18.06 20.49
N PHE A 221 -4.44 -17.77 19.19
CA PHE A 221 -4.69 -18.75 18.11
C PHE A 221 -3.93 -18.36 16.83
N PRO A 222 -3.43 -19.29 16.00
CA PRO A 222 -3.47 -20.75 16.12
C PRO A 222 -2.15 -21.36 16.61
N PHE A 223 -1.24 -20.58 17.21
CA PHE A 223 0.16 -21.00 17.40
C PHE A 223 0.35 -22.37 18.07
N LEU A 224 -0.41 -22.67 19.12
CA LEU A 224 -0.30 -23.94 19.84
C LEU A 224 -0.85 -25.16 19.05
N THR A 225 -1.59 -24.93 17.97
CA THR A 225 -2.26 -26.00 17.20
C THR A 225 -1.73 -26.11 15.77
N LYS A 226 -1.55 -24.99 15.07
CA LYS A 226 -1.15 -24.93 13.65
C LYS A 226 0.11 -24.09 13.39
N GLY A 227 0.65 -23.41 14.40
CA GLY A 227 1.78 -22.49 14.25
C GLY A 227 1.39 -21.12 13.68
N SER A 228 0.89 -21.08 12.44
CA SER A 228 0.41 -19.86 11.77
C SER A 228 -0.78 -20.17 10.86
N PHE A 229 -1.58 -19.16 10.54
CA PHE A 229 -2.64 -19.30 9.54
C PHE A 229 -2.06 -19.46 8.12
N PHE A 230 -2.74 -20.27 7.30
CA PHE A 230 -2.42 -20.42 5.89
C PHE A 230 -2.89 -19.19 5.10
N THR A 231 -4.17 -18.84 5.23
CA THR A 231 -4.73 -17.60 4.72
C THR A 231 -4.81 -16.58 5.85
N ARG A 232 -4.58 -15.30 5.57
CA ARG A 232 -4.68 -14.28 6.63
C ARG A 232 -6.15 -14.10 7.06
N PRO A 233 -6.43 -13.87 8.35
CA PRO A 233 -7.78 -13.56 8.80
C PRO A 233 -8.22 -12.17 8.32
N LEU A 234 -9.51 -11.95 8.05
CA LEU A 234 -9.97 -10.75 7.32
C LEU A 234 -11.11 -9.97 7.98
N GLY A 235 -11.68 -10.47 9.07
CA GLY A 235 -12.69 -9.76 9.85
C GLY A 235 -12.89 -10.39 11.23
N ILE A 236 -13.34 -9.59 12.19
CA ILE A 236 -13.68 -10.02 13.54
C ILE A 236 -14.96 -9.30 14.02
N ALA A 237 -15.87 -10.02 14.65
CA ALA A 237 -17.15 -9.46 15.10
C ALA A 237 -17.68 -10.18 16.34
N GLU A 238 -18.36 -9.45 17.22
CA GLU A 238 -19.15 -10.03 18.31
C GLU A 238 -20.58 -10.28 17.84
N ALA A 239 -21.09 -11.49 18.06
CA ALA A 239 -22.48 -11.86 17.80
C ALA A 239 -22.92 -12.93 18.81
N ASN A 240 -24.16 -12.84 19.31
CA ASN A 240 -24.73 -13.83 20.25
C ASN A 240 -23.81 -14.10 21.46
N ASP A 241 -23.31 -13.02 22.08
CA ASP A 241 -22.40 -13.06 23.22
C ASP A 241 -21.09 -13.83 22.98
N ALA A 242 -20.69 -14.06 21.72
CA ALA A 242 -19.44 -14.72 21.37
C ALA A 242 -18.63 -13.91 20.35
N LEU A 243 -17.31 -13.99 20.46
CA LEU A 243 -16.39 -13.39 19.48
C LEU A 243 -16.19 -14.34 18.30
N HIS A 244 -16.19 -13.79 17.08
CA HIS A 244 -15.98 -14.54 15.85
C HIS A 244 -14.91 -13.89 15.00
N PHE A 245 -14.11 -14.68 14.29
CA PHE A 245 -13.24 -14.17 13.23
C PHE A 245 -13.32 -15.03 11.98
N SER A 246 -12.96 -14.46 10.83
CA SER A 246 -12.81 -15.19 9.57
C SER A 246 -11.37 -15.46 9.20
N GLU A 247 -11.08 -16.63 8.64
CA GLU A 247 -9.82 -16.98 7.99
C GLU A 247 -10.09 -17.80 6.73
N GLY A 248 -9.64 -17.30 5.56
CA GLY A 248 -9.91 -17.95 4.28
C GLY A 248 -11.42 -18.25 4.10
N PRO A 249 -11.82 -19.52 3.86
CA PRO A 249 -13.21 -19.94 3.70
C PRO A 249 -13.96 -20.15 5.02
N SER A 250 -13.30 -19.94 6.17
CA SER A 250 -13.80 -20.36 7.47
C SER A 250 -14.20 -19.21 8.38
N ILE A 251 -15.17 -19.46 9.26
CA ILE A 251 -15.49 -18.61 10.42
C ILE A 251 -15.31 -19.44 11.68
N PHE A 252 -14.61 -18.85 12.65
CA PHE A 252 -14.36 -19.44 13.96
C PHE A 252 -15.14 -18.69 15.04
N ARG A 253 -15.65 -19.41 16.03
CA ARG A 253 -16.27 -18.88 17.25
C ARG A 253 -15.35 -19.12 18.44
N ARG A 254 -15.22 -18.12 19.30
CA ARG A 254 -14.46 -18.23 20.55
C ARG A 254 -15.29 -18.94 21.61
N ILE A 255 -14.66 -19.87 22.33
CA ILE A 255 -15.15 -20.48 23.56
C ILE A 255 -14.38 -19.83 24.71
N ASP A 256 -15.10 -19.11 25.55
CA ASP A 256 -14.54 -18.26 26.59
C ASP A 256 -13.94 -19.00 27.78
N GLY A 257 -13.06 -18.31 28.50
CA GLY A 257 -12.44 -18.82 29.72
C GLY A 257 -10.99 -18.42 29.87
N LYS A 258 -10.39 -18.83 31.00
CA LYS A 258 -8.96 -18.60 31.29
C LYS A 258 -8.02 -19.26 30.27
N ARG A 259 -8.50 -20.31 29.58
CA ARG A 259 -7.82 -21.02 28.49
C ARG A 259 -8.78 -21.14 27.31
N PRO A 260 -8.99 -20.03 26.58
CA PRO A 260 -10.00 -19.99 25.54
C PRO A 260 -9.67 -20.97 24.40
N GLN A 261 -10.71 -21.41 23.70
CA GLN A 261 -10.60 -22.24 22.50
C GLN A 261 -11.30 -21.55 21.33
N TRP A 262 -10.99 -22.00 20.13
CA TRP A 262 -11.65 -21.54 18.91
C TRP A 262 -12.17 -22.76 18.14
N GLU A 263 -13.46 -22.73 17.82
CA GLU A 263 -14.11 -23.78 17.04
C GLU A 263 -14.52 -23.26 15.66
N GLU A 264 -14.35 -24.07 14.62
CA GLU A 264 -14.80 -23.74 13.27
C GLU A 264 -16.30 -23.96 13.17
N ILE A 265 -17.07 -22.90 12.87
CA ILE A 265 -18.54 -22.96 12.77
C ILE A 265 -19.05 -22.88 11.32
N LEU A 266 -18.18 -22.49 10.40
CA LEU A 266 -18.44 -22.45 8.96
C LEU A 266 -17.14 -22.76 8.23
N ASN A 267 -17.24 -23.55 7.16
CA ASN A 267 -16.20 -23.73 6.17
C ASN A 267 -16.86 -23.86 4.79
N LEU A 268 -16.54 -22.95 3.87
CA LEU A 268 -17.12 -22.94 2.53
C LEU A 268 -16.46 -23.97 1.56
N ALA A 269 -15.46 -24.73 2.02
CA ALA A 269 -14.79 -25.81 1.27
C ALA A 269 -14.24 -25.41 -0.11
N GLU A 270 -13.80 -24.17 -0.25
CA GLU A 270 -13.23 -23.62 -1.49
C GLU A 270 -11.78 -23.16 -1.25
N ASP A 271 -10.91 -23.43 -2.23
CA ASP A 271 -9.55 -22.90 -2.22
C ASP A 271 -9.58 -21.37 -2.29
N THR A 272 -8.88 -20.73 -1.35
CA THR A 272 -8.78 -19.27 -1.30
C THR A 272 -7.43 -18.80 -1.80
N ASP A 273 -7.46 -17.79 -2.67
CA ASP A 273 -6.25 -17.03 -2.97
C ASP A 273 -5.80 -16.29 -1.71
N THR A 274 -4.59 -16.57 -1.22
CA THR A 274 -4.08 -15.92 0.02
C THR A 274 -3.94 -14.39 -0.07
N ASP A 275 -3.84 -13.83 -1.28
CA ASP A 275 -3.65 -12.39 -1.51
C ASP A 275 -4.97 -11.61 -1.45
N VAL A 276 -6.00 -12.12 -2.12
CA VAL A 276 -7.29 -11.43 -2.29
C VAL A 276 -8.49 -12.23 -1.77
N GLY A 277 -8.33 -13.53 -1.59
CA GLY A 277 -9.39 -14.47 -1.23
C GLY A 277 -9.82 -14.42 0.25
N GLY A 278 -11.06 -14.81 0.53
CA GLY A 278 -11.56 -15.07 1.87
C GLY A 278 -12.87 -14.37 2.24
N ILE A 279 -13.37 -14.69 3.43
CA ILE A 279 -14.53 -14.06 4.07
C ILE A 279 -14.13 -12.68 4.63
N ARG A 280 -14.77 -11.62 4.14
CA ARG A 280 -14.47 -10.21 4.43
C ARG A 280 -15.69 -9.48 5.01
N GLY A 281 -15.49 -8.33 5.62
CA GLY A 281 -16.64 -7.50 6.02
C GLY A 281 -17.47 -8.07 7.17
N LEU A 282 -16.93 -9.00 7.97
CA LEU A 282 -17.67 -9.76 8.97
C LEU A 282 -18.39 -8.80 9.93
N THR A 283 -19.72 -8.85 9.95
CA THR A 283 -20.57 -7.90 10.69
C THR A 283 -21.74 -8.64 11.33
N ALA A 284 -22.02 -8.35 12.60
CA ALA A 284 -23.21 -8.86 13.26
C ALA A 284 -24.44 -8.02 12.90
N ILE A 285 -25.54 -8.69 12.56
CA ILE A 285 -26.85 -8.07 12.30
C ILE A 285 -27.93 -8.77 13.12
N GLN A 286 -29.08 -8.15 13.33
CA GLN A 286 -30.23 -8.87 13.90
C GLN A 286 -30.66 -9.99 12.96
N ASN A 287 -30.98 -11.17 13.52
CA ASN A 287 -31.38 -12.33 12.74
C ASN A 287 -32.74 -12.08 12.08
N PRO A 288 -32.81 -11.95 10.73
CA PRO A 288 -34.07 -11.73 10.01
C PRO A 288 -35.05 -12.91 10.12
N ASN A 289 -34.55 -14.11 10.39
CA ASN A 289 -35.31 -15.37 10.36
C ASN A 289 -35.59 -15.94 11.76
N GLY A 290 -35.22 -15.24 12.83
CA GLY A 290 -35.33 -15.81 14.18
C GLY A 290 -34.82 -14.91 15.29
N LYS A 291 -34.44 -15.53 16.41
CA LYS A 291 -33.86 -14.82 17.57
C LYS A 291 -32.35 -14.66 17.40
N GLY A 292 -31.78 -13.73 18.15
CA GLY A 292 -30.34 -13.48 18.19
C GLY A 292 -29.84 -12.70 16.97
N GLN A 293 -28.55 -12.86 16.69
CA GLN A 293 -27.82 -12.14 15.65
C GLN A 293 -27.30 -13.12 14.60
N SER A 294 -27.24 -12.68 13.36
CA SER A 294 -26.59 -13.37 12.24
C SER A 294 -25.25 -12.73 11.93
N LEU A 295 -24.34 -13.50 11.33
CA LEU A 295 -23.09 -12.98 10.77
C LEU A 295 -23.28 -12.71 9.28
N LEU A 296 -23.14 -11.45 8.87
CA LEU A 296 -23.18 -10.99 7.49
C LEU A 296 -21.76 -10.76 6.98
N PHE A 297 -21.44 -11.23 5.78
CA PHE A 297 -20.08 -11.14 5.22
C PHE A 297 -20.05 -11.15 3.70
N VAL A 298 -18.93 -10.72 3.13
CA VAL A 298 -18.62 -10.85 1.71
C VAL A 298 -17.71 -12.05 1.49
N TRP A 299 -18.15 -12.99 0.67
CA TRP A 299 -17.35 -14.09 0.15
C TRP A 299 -16.70 -13.72 -1.18
N ALA A 300 -15.37 -13.73 -1.22
CA ALA A 300 -14.59 -13.52 -2.43
C ALA A 300 -13.45 -14.55 -2.48
N PRO A 301 -13.58 -15.70 -3.17
CA PRO A 301 -12.56 -16.75 -3.13
C PRO A 301 -11.24 -16.39 -3.83
N GLY A 302 -11.24 -15.47 -4.80
CA GLY A 302 -10.04 -15.12 -5.54
C GLY A 302 -10.19 -14.00 -6.56
N GLU A 303 -9.14 -13.74 -7.34
CA GLU A 303 -9.01 -12.62 -8.31
C GLU A 303 -9.98 -12.65 -9.52
N ARG A 304 -10.86 -13.65 -9.61
CA ARG A 304 -11.88 -13.79 -10.67
C ARG A 304 -13.30 -13.88 -10.12
N ALA A 305 -13.47 -13.70 -8.81
CA ALA A 305 -14.76 -13.82 -8.17
C ALA A 305 -15.67 -12.62 -8.48
N GLN A 306 -16.94 -12.90 -8.70
CA GLN A 306 -17.99 -11.95 -8.37
C GLN A 306 -18.32 -12.13 -6.89
N SER A 307 -17.89 -11.18 -6.06
CA SER A 307 -18.08 -11.24 -4.62
C SER A 307 -19.55 -11.45 -4.24
N GLN A 308 -19.82 -12.43 -3.38
CA GLN A 308 -21.16 -12.75 -2.88
C GLN A 308 -21.35 -12.20 -1.47
N VAL A 309 -22.49 -11.59 -1.19
CA VAL A 309 -22.91 -11.28 0.18
C VAL A 309 -23.66 -12.48 0.72
N LYS A 310 -23.18 -13.03 1.84
CA LYS A 310 -23.75 -14.19 2.52
C LYS A 310 -24.08 -13.85 3.97
N ARG A 311 -25.03 -14.59 4.54
CA ARG A 311 -25.48 -14.47 5.93
C ARG A 311 -25.53 -15.83 6.59
N LEU A 312 -24.98 -15.93 7.80
CA LEU A 312 -24.98 -17.14 8.63
C LEU A 312 -25.89 -16.92 9.83
N ASP A 313 -27.01 -17.66 9.88
CA ASP A 313 -28.01 -17.60 10.94
C ASP A 313 -27.78 -18.70 11.97
N PRO A 314 -27.89 -18.42 13.28
CA PRO A 314 -28.03 -19.50 14.26
C PRO A 314 -29.37 -20.22 14.07
N ASP A 315 -29.36 -21.55 14.07
CA ASP A 315 -30.57 -22.37 13.88
C ASP A 315 -31.38 -22.61 15.19
N GLY A 316 -30.88 -22.08 16.32
CA GLY A 316 -31.47 -22.24 17.65
C GLY A 316 -31.22 -23.61 18.31
N LYS A 317 -30.53 -24.54 17.63
CA LYS A 317 -30.18 -25.89 18.09
C LYS A 317 -28.67 -26.09 18.27
N GLY A 318 -27.91 -24.99 18.15
CA GLY A 318 -26.44 -24.99 18.25
C GLY A 318 -25.73 -25.08 16.89
N GLY A 319 -26.47 -25.19 15.79
CA GLY A 319 -25.96 -25.15 14.42
C GLY A 319 -26.21 -23.81 13.74
N TYR A 320 -25.92 -23.77 12.44
CA TYR A 320 -26.05 -22.58 11.61
C TYR A 320 -26.65 -22.88 10.23
N THR A 321 -27.42 -21.93 9.70
CA THR A 321 -27.94 -21.96 8.32
C THR A 321 -27.27 -20.86 7.50
N LEU A 322 -26.72 -21.22 6.35
CA LEU A 322 -26.10 -20.28 5.41
C LEU A 322 -27.11 -19.81 4.37
N HIS A 323 -27.11 -18.50 4.10
CA HIS A 323 -27.96 -17.85 3.12
C HIS A 323 -27.14 -17.02 2.14
N ASP A 324 -27.45 -17.15 0.84
CA ASP A 324 -26.96 -16.25 -0.20
C ASP A 324 -27.91 -15.06 -0.33
N GLU A 325 -27.41 -13.84 -0.14
CA GLU A 325 -28.25 -12.65 -0.19
C GLU A 325 -28.12 -11.87 -1.49
N ALA A 326 -26.89 -11.62 -1.95
CA ALA A 326 -26.65 -10.82 -3.15
C ALA A 326 -25.33 -11.18 -3.83
N ASN A 327 -25.20 -10.83 -5.10
CA ASN A 327 -23.95 -10.87 -5.85
C ASN A 327 -23.55 -9.44 -6.23
N LEU A 328 -22.42 -8.95 -5.70
CA LEU A 328 -21.97 -7.57 -5.93
C LEU A 328 -21.66 -7.30 -7.42
N GLY A 329 -21.22 -8.32 -8.16
CA GLY A 329 -20.99 -8.21 -9.61
C GLY A 329 -22.29 -8.05 -10.39
N GLN A 330 -23.36 -8.75 -10.01
CA GLN A 330 -24.69 -8.58 -10.60
C GLN A 330 -25.30 -7.22 -10.26
N LEU A 331 -25.22 -6.80 -8.99
CA LEU A 331 -25.66 -5.47 -8.55
C LEU A 331 -24.97 -4.36 -9.35
N MET A 332 -23.65 -4.44 -9.48
CA MET A 332 -22.87 -3.49 -10.28
C MET A 332 -23.22 -3.55 -11.78
N SER A 333 -23.43 -4.75 -12.32
CA SER A 333 -23.78 -4.92 -13.74
C SER A 333 -25.12 -4.28 -14.06
N LEU A 334 -26.10 -4.44 -13.17
CA LEU A 334 -27.42 -3.83 -13.29
C LEU A 334 -27.33 -2.29 -13.20
N HIS A 335 -26.59 -1.78 -12.21
CA HIS A 335 -26.41 -0.34 -12.00
C HIS A 335 -25.72 0.36 -13.18
N LEU A 336 -24.65 -0.25 -13.71
CA LEU A 336 -23.84 0.35 -14.77
C LEU A 336 -24.28 -0.04 -16.18
N GLY A 337 -25.16 -1.03 -16.34
CA GLY A 337 -25.54 -1.57 -17.65
C GLY A 337 -24.34 -2.12 -18.43
N VAL A 338 -23.44 -2.86 -17.76
CA VAL A 338 -22.24 -3.47 -18.36
C VAL A 338 -21.90 -4.78 -17.65
N LYS A 339 -21.31 -5.75 -18.35
CA LYS A 339 -20.86 -6.99 -17.72
C LYS A 339 -19.68 -6.74 -16.76
N VAL A 340 -19.81 -7.20 -15.52
CA VAL A 340 -18.80 -7.07 -14.45
C VAL A 340 -18.22 -8.44 -14.09
N PRO A 341 -17.04 -8.83 -14.61
CA PRO A 341 -16.47 -10.16 -14.33
C PRO A 341 -15.79 -10.30 -12.96
N TYR A 342 -15.49 -9.20 -12.27
CA TYR A 342 -14.80 -9.27 -10.97
C TYR A 342 -15.27 -8.14 -10.06
N THR A 343 -15.51 -8.47 -8.80
CA THR A 343 -15.74 -7.49 -7.73
C THR A 343 -15.03 -7.90 -6.45
N LEU A 344 -14.64 -6.90 -5.65
CA LEU A 344 -14.17 -7.08 -4.28
C LEU A 344 -14.81 -6.02 -3.39
N GLY A 345 -15.28 -6.43 -2.20
CA GLY A 345 -15.96 -5.56 -1.26
C GLY A 345 -15.76 -5.99 0.19
N GLY A 346 -16.41 -5.27 1.10
CA GLY A 346 -16.30 -5.57 2.54
C GLY A 346 -14.88 -5.35 3.06
N HIS A 347 -14.20 -4.28 2.63
CA HIS A 347 -12.80 -4.00 2.99
C HIS A 347 -12.54 -3.98 4.50
N ASN A 348 -13.51 -3.46 5.26
CA ASN A 348 -13.50 -3.33 6.72
C ASN A 348 -14.70 -4.10 7.30
N MET A 349 -15.76 -3.39 7.68
CA MET A 349 -17.07 -3.94 8.10
C MET A 349 -18.17 -3.45 7.15
N MET A 350 -19.34 -4.07 7.21
CA MET A 350 -20.55 -3.50 6.62
C MET A 350 -21.06 -2.44 7.57
N TYR A 351 -20.92 -1.17 7.19
CA TYR A 351 -21.04 -0.07 8.14
C TYR A 351 -22.50 0.18 8.52
N PRO A 352 -22.89 0.01 9.80
CA PRO A 352 -24.27 0.16 10.23
C PRO A 352 -24.63 1.64 10.38
N VAL A 353 -25.81 2.01 9.89
CA VAL A 353 -26.43 3.32 10.10
C VAL A 353 -27.94 3.16 10.31
N SER A 354 -28.57 4.10 11.02
CA SER A 354 -30.03 4.15 11.12
C SER A 354 -30.61 4.88 9.92
N HIS A 355 -31.59 4.28 9.25
CA HIS A 355 -32.26 4.89 8.12
C HIS A 355 -32.93 6.22 8.55
N PRO A 356 -32.61 7.37 7.94
CA PRO A 356 -33.06 8.69 8.40
C PRO A 356 -34.58 8.86 8.57
N THR A 357 -35.39 8.16 7.78
CA THR A 357 -36.85 8.29 7.82
C THR A 357 -37.52 7.26 8.72
N THR A 358 -36.98 6.04 8.81
CA THR A 358 -37.67 4.90 9.45
C THR A 358 -37.00 4.46 10.76
N GLY A 359 -35.77 4.90 11.03
CA GLY A 359 -34.99 4.44 12.18
C GLY A 359 -34.40 3.03 12.05
N GLU A 360 -34.93 2.22 11.12
CA GLU A 360 -34.48 0.85 10.85
C GLU A 360 -32.98 0.77 10.51
N PRO A 361 -32.29 -0.29 10.94
CA PRO A 361 -30.88 -0.48 10.63
C PRO A 361 -30.68 -0.77 9.14
N VAL A 362 -29.72 -0.06 8.53
CA VAL A 362 -29.22 -0.33 7.18
C VAL A 362 -27.70 -0.42 7.21
N HIS A 363 -27.14 -1.16 6.26
CA HIS A 363 -25.69 -1.42 6.20
C HIS A 363 -25.12 -0.94 4.88
N ILE A 364 -24.04 -0.17 4.96
CA ILE A 364 -23.32 0.36 3.79
C ILE A 364 -22.12 -0.54 3.51
N ILE A 365 -21.99 -0.99 2.27
CA ILE A 365 -20.95 -1.94 1.83
C ILE A 365 -20.18 -1.30 0.68
N GLY A 366 -18.97 -0.82 0.95
CA GLY A 366 -18.07 -0.35 -0.11
C GLY A 366 -17.50 -1.50 -0.94
N PHE A 367 -17.48 -1.33 -2.26
CA PHE A 367 -16.93 -2.33 -3.18
C PHE A 367 -16.44 -1.70 -4.49
N TYR A 368 -15.66 -2.45 -5.25
CA TYR A 368 -15.24 -2.08 -6.60
C TYR A 368 -15.27 -3.30 -7.51
N GLY A 369 -15.12 -3.05 -8.81
CA GLY A 369 -15.13 -4.12 -9.79
C GLY A 369 -14.53 -3.73 -11.13
N SER A 370 -14.15 -4.76 -11.88
CA SER A 370 -13.71 -4.60 -13.26
C SER A 370 -14.88 -4.75 -14.23
N MET A 371 -14.79 -4.12 -15.40
CA MET A 371 -15.82 -4.12 -16.43
C MET A 371 -15.32 -4.81 -17.70
N ALA A 372 -16.24 -5.39 -18.47
CA ALA A 372 -16.00 -5.96 -19.79
C ALA A 372 -16.60 -5.09 -20.91
N GLY A 373 -16.58 -3.76 -20.73
CA GLY A 373 -17.09 -2.75 -21.65
C GLY A 373 -16.99 -1.35 -21.02
N LYS A 374 -17.49 -0.33 -21.71
CA LYS A 374 -17.52 1.08 -21.23
C LYS A 374 -16.15 1.62 -20.77
N PRO A 375 -15.10 1.58 -21.62
CA PRO A 375 -13.76 2.05 -21.25
C PRO A 375 -13.71 3.52 -20.82
N GLU A 376 -14.65 4.35 -21.27
CA GLU A 376 -14.83 5.74 -20.85
C GLU A 376 -15.18 5.90 -19.36
N LEU A 377 -15.76 4.86 -18.74
CA LEU A 377 -16.08 4.81 -17.31
C LEU A 377 -14.97 4.15 -16.48
N ALA A 378 -13.92 3.63 -17.12
CA ALA A 378 -12.85 2.93 -16.44
C ALA A 378 -11.74 3.89 -16.00
N TRP A 379 -11.09 3.57 -14.89
CA TRP A 379 -9.81 4.18 -14.55
C TRP A 379 -8.82 3.94 -15.70
N LYS A 380 -8.36 5.03 -16.32
CA LYS A 380 -7.52 5.03 -17.53
C LYS A 380 -6.42 3.96 -17.50
N GLY A 381 -6.40 3.12 -18.54
CA GLY A 381 -5.44 2.01 -18.67
C GLY A 381 -5.70 0.87 -17.67
N SER A 382 -6.95 0.69 -17.23
CA SER A 382 -7.39 -0.44 -16.41
C SER A 382 -8.77 -0.91 -16.89
N ARG A 383 -9.32 -1.91 -16.20
CA ARG A 383 -10.72 -2.33 -16.36
C ARG A 383 -11.60 -1.92 -15.20
N PHE A 384 -11.05 -1.31 -14.15
CA PHE A 384 -11.79 -0.96 -12.94
C PHE A 384 -12.65 0.28 -13.20
N TYR A 385 -13.89 0.25 -12.73
CA TYR A 385 -14.77 1.42 -12.77
C TYR A 385 -14.14 2.59 -12.01
N GLY A 386 -14.19 3.80 -12.56
CA GLY A 386 -13.54 5.00 -12.02
C GLY A 386 -14.24 5.63 -10.81
N GLY A 387 -15.54 5.37 -10.65
CA GLY A 387 -16.35 5.87 -9.53
C GLY A 387 -16.22 5.03 -8.25
N ALA A 388 -16.77 5.56 -7.17
CA ALA A 388 -16.75 4.94 -5.85
C ALA A 388 -18.12 4.35 -5.49
N LEU A 389 -18.31 3.08 -5.87
CA LEU A 389 -19.55 2.34 -5.63
C LEU A 389 -19.67 1.82 -4.20
N TYR A 390 -20.89 1.84 -3.69
CA TYR A 390 -21.26 1.14 -2.47
C TYR A 390 -22.70 0.63 -2.57
N ALA A 391 -22.99 -0.45 -1.85
CA ALA A 391 -24.34 -0.99 -1.73
C ALA A 391 -24.94 -0.58 -0.38
N VAL A 392 -26.25 -0.35 -0.36
CA VAL A 392 -27.04 -0.14 0.87
C VAL A 392 -27.97 -1.33 1.02
N ARG A 393 -27.80 -2.08 2.11
CA ARG A 393 -28.62 -3.23 2.50
C ARG A 393 -29.64 -2.81 3.56
N THR A 394 -30.92 -3.05 3.32
CA THR A 394 -31.98 -2.83 4.32
C THR A 394 -32.07 -3.98 5.33
N ALA A 395 -32.76 -3.79 6.45
CA ALA A 395 -33.04 -4.86 7.42
C ALA A 395 -33.70 -6.08 6.77
N ALA A 396 -34.59 -5.85 5.79
CA ALA A 396 -35.28 -6.89 5.01
C ALA A 396 -34.39 -7.56 3.93
N GLY A 397 -33.09 -7.31 3.90
CA GLY A 397 -32.16 -7.93 2.95
C GLY A 397 -32.30 -7.42 1.50
N LYS A 398 -32.91 -6.24 1.28
CA LYS A 398 -32.96 -5.61 -0.04
C LYS A 398 -31.72 -4.74 -0.27
N TYR A 399 -31.24 -4.71 -1.51
CA TYR A 399 -30.02 -4.00 -1.88
C TYR A 399 -30.31 -2.91 -2.91
N SER A 400 -29.62 -1.77 -2.76
CA SER A 400 -29.51 -0.71 -3.75
C SER A 400 -28.04 -0.31 -3.92
N VAL A 401 -27.67 0.20 -5.10
CA VAL A 401 -26.29 0.61 -5.42
C VAL A 401 -26.24 2.11 -5.61
N HIS A 402 -25.24 2.73 -5.01
CA HIS A 402 -25.04 4.18 -5.00
C HIS A 402 -23.58 4.52 -5.23
N GLU A 403 -23.31 5.80 -5.49
CA GLU A 403 -21.97 6.28 -5.81
C GLU A 403 -21.62 7.51 -4.98
N VAL A 404 -20.42 7.51 -4.41
CA VAL A 404 -19.86 8.71 -3.78
C VAL A 404 -19.69 9.76 -4.88
N ASN A 405 -20.22 10.95 -4.64
CA ASN A 405 -20.17 12.07 -5.59
C ASN A 405 -20.89 11.82 -6.94
N GLY A 406 -21.90 10.94 -6.93
CA GLY A 406 -22.73 10.61 -8.09
C GLY A 406 -21.99 9.84 -9.20
N PRO A 407 -22.66 9.57 -10.34
CA PRO A 407 -22.10 8.76 -11.43
C PRO A 407 -20.77 9.30 -11.96
N TYR A 408 -19.81 8.42 -12.21
CA TYR A 408 -18.50 8.80 -12.72
C TYR A 408 -18.54 9.14 -14.23
N THR A 409 -17.77 10.16 -14.58
CA THR A 409 -17.47 10.57 -15.96
C THR A 409 -15.97 10.91 -16.02
N ALA A 410 -15.37 10.91 -17.21
CA ALA A 410 -13.92 11.08 -17.36
C ALA A 410 -13.37 12.45 -16.90
N ASP A 411 -14.24 13.45 -16.75
CA ASP A 411 -13.97 14.79 -16.22
C ASP A 411 -14.10 14.88 -14.68
N LYS A 412 -14.60 13.83 -14.03
CA LYS A 412 -14.71 13.75 -12.57
C LYS A 412 -13.43 13.24 -11.91
N THR A 413 -13.24 13.63 -10.66
CA THR A 413 -12.22 13.03 -9.78
C THR A 413 -12.34 11.51 -9.78
N LEU A 414 -11.21 10.83 -10.01
CA LEU A 414 -11.12 9.38 -9.90
C LEU A 414 -11.23 8.97 -8.43
N LEU A 415 -12.14 8.04 -8.10
CA LEU A 415 -12.37 7.66 -6.71
C LEU A 415 -12.03 6.20 -6.36
N VAL A 416 -12.31 5.21 -7.23
CA VAL A 416 -11.98 3.77 -7.07
C VAL A 416 -11.29 3.42 -5.74
N SER A 417 -11.91 3.09 -4.63
CA SER A 417 -13.29 2.80 -4.28
C SER A 417 -13.47 3.13 -2.78
N PRO A 418 -14.70 3.22 -2.25
CA PRO A 418 -14.90 3.53 -0.84
C PRO A 418 -14.50 2.33 0.01
N ARG A 419 -13.70 2.60 1.04
CA ARG A 419 -13.21 1.59 1.99
C ARG A 419 -13.65 1.88 3.42
N ALA A 420 -13.73 3.16 3.76
CA ALA A 420 -13.96 3.64 5.11
C ALA A 420 -15.24 4.48 5.18
N PHE A 421 -16.01 4.28 6.24
CA PHE A 421 -17.26 4.96 6.48
C PHE A 421 -17.30 5.37 7.96
N CYS A 422 -17.76 6.58 8.25
CA CYS A 422 -17.91 7.05 9.61
C CYS A 422 -19.01 8.09 9.72
N ARG A 423 -19.92 7.95 10.68
CA ARG A 423 -20.87 8.99 11.04
C ARG A 423 -20.12 10.21 11.53
N SER A 424 -20.58 11.39 11.11
CA SER A 424 -19.93 12.64 11.48
C SER A 424 -20.01 12.85 12.99
N PRO A 425 -18.88 13.14 13.68
CA PRO A 425 -18.90 13.56 15.08
C PRO A 425 -19.39 15.02 15.24
N PHE A 426 -19.54 15.77 14.14
CA PHE A 426 -19.92 17.18 14.16
C PHE A 426 -21.42 17.39 13.92
N ASP A 427 -22.04 16.52 13.10
CA ASP A 427 -23.47 16.55 12.80
C ASP A 427 -23.96 15.10 12.61
N PRO A 428 -24.82 14.57 13.49
CA PRO A 428 -25.36 13.22 13.36
C PRO A 428 -26.23 13.05 12.10
N LYS A 429 -26.53 14.06 11.31
CA LYS A 429 -27.21 13.89 10.01
C LYS A 429 -26.25 13.67 8.86
N GLU A 430 -24.94 13.72 9.07
CA GLU A 430 -23.93 13.52 8.03
C GLU A 430 -23.14 12.21 8.18
N ILE A 431 -22.49 11.82 7.08
CA ILE A 431 -21.55 10.71 7.01
C ILE A 431 -20.32 11.13 6.21
N PHE A 432 -19.16 10.62 6.63
CA PHE A 432 -17.91 10.70 5.89
C PHE A 432 -17.59 9.34 5.27
N ILE A 433 -17.14 9.38 4.01
CA ILE A 433 -16.77 8.21 3.23
C ILE A 433 -15.38 8.46 2.65
N GLY A 434 -14.45 7.56 2.93
CA GLY A 434 -13.06 7.65 2.48
C GLY A 434 -12.64 6.45 1.64
N GLY A 435 -11.67 6.66 0.77
CA GLY A 435 -11.21 5.59 -0.10
C GLY A 435 -9.91 5.85 -0.84
N HIS A 436 -9.50 4.74 -1.45
CA HIS A 436 -9.06 4.49 -2.82
C HIS A 436 -8.44 3.07 -2.78
N ASP A 437 -8.54 2.27 -3.84
CA ASP A 437 -7.85 0.99 -3.97
C ASP A 437 -6.93 1.07 -5.18
N SER A 438 -5.63 1.01 -4.91
CA SER A 438 -4.61 1.19 -5.95
C SER A 438 -4.67 0.13 -7.03
N SER A 439 -5.20 -1.07 -6.76
CA SER A 439 -5.37 -2.15 -7.74
C SER A 439 -4.15 -2.37 -8.66
N ASN A 440 -2.95 -2.36 -8.06
CA ASN A 440 -1.66 -2.48 -8.75
C ASN A 440 -1.31 -1.38 -9.77
N LYS A 441 -1.90 -0.20 -9.62
CA LYS A 441 -1.60 1.00 -10.40
C LYS A 441 -1.02 2.10 -9.52
N ILE A 442 -0.20 2.94 -10.15
CA ILE A 442 0.39 4.12 -9.51
C ILE A 442 -0.73 5.00 -9.01
N SER A 443 -0.65 5.35 -7.73
CA SER A 443 -1.74 5.96 -6.97
C SER A 443 -1.23 7.11 -6.11
N ASP A 444 -0.39 7.96 -6.70
CA ASP A 444 0.18 9.11 -6.01
C ASP A 444 -0.94 10.04 -5.54
N ASN A 445 -1.03 10.24 -4.23
CA ASN A 445 -2.02 11.11 -3.60
C ASN A 445 -3.48 10.88 -4.05
N LEU A 446 -3.87 9.63 -4.34
CA LEU A 446 -5.26 9.31 -4.72
C LEU A 446 -6.18 9.07 -3.52
N ALA A 447 -5.71 9.23 -2.27
CA ALA A 447 -6.57 9.17 -1.10
C ALA A 447 -7.55 10.35 -1.03
N TRP A 448 -8.82 10.06 -0.76
CA TRP A 448 -9.87 11.07 -0.64
C TRP A 448 -10.84 10.78 0.51
N ILE A 449 -11.53 11.82 0.96
CA ILE A 449 -12.69 11.73 1.87
C ILE A 449 -13.78 12.68 1.38
N PHE A 450 -14.99 12.17 1.23
CA PHE A 450 -16.20 12.95 0.96
C PHE A 450 -17.13 12.94 2.16
N ARG A 451 -17.94 13.99 2.30
CA ARG A 451 -19.09 14.02 3.21
C ARG A 451 -20.38 14.38 2.49
N ALA A 452 -21.49 13.89 3.03
CA ALA A 452 -22.83 14.20 2.58
C ALA A 452 -23.86 13.99 3.72
N PRO A 453 -25.07 14.55 3.59
CA PRO A 453 -26.21 14.11 4.40
C PRO A 453 -26.40 12.60 4.29
N LEU A 454 -26.77 11.96 5.40
CA LEU A 454 -27.01 10.52 5.45
C LEU A 454 -28.18 10.13 4.52
N SER A 455 -29.19 10.99 4.39
CA SER A 455 -30.31 10.81 3.44
C SER A 455 -29.85 10.63 2.00
N VAL A 456 -28.83 11.39 1.58
CA VAL A 456 -28.18 11.21 0.27
C VAL A 456 -27.42 9.88 0.22
N ALA A 457 -26.61 9.60 1.25
CA ALA A 457 -25.78 8.40 1.27
C ALA A 457 -26.57 7.09 1.36
N VAL A 458 -27.82 7.10 1.85
CA VAL A 458 -28.70 5.92 1.86
C VAL A 458 -29.71 5.91 0.70
N GLY A 459 -29.68 6.91 -0.18
CA GLY A 459 -30.52 6.95 -1.39
C GLY A 459 -31.96 7.43 -1.19
N ILE A 460 -32.25 8.17 -0.12
CA ILE A 460 -33.58 8.77 0.11
C ILE A 460 -33.80 9.97 -0.82
N GLU A 461 -32.75 10.75 -1.07
CA GLU A 461 -32.78 11.91 -1.95
C GLU A 461 -31.49 12.00 -2.77
N ALA A 462 -31.54 12.72 -3.90
CA ALA A 462 -30.36 12.95 -4.72
C ALA A 462 -29.50 14.08 -4.14
N GLY A 463 -28.18 13.87 -4.10
CA GLY A 463 -27.21 14.92 -3.76
C GLY A 463 -26.52 15.47 -5.00
N SER A 464 -26.45 16.79 -5.12
CA SER A 464 -25.60 17.42 -6.15
C SER A 464 -24.11 17.10 -5.93
N THR A 465 -23.35 17.05 -7.02
CA THR A 465 -21.97 16.59 -7.03
C THR A 465 -21.01 17.72 -6.67
N ALA A 466 -19.96 17.43 -5.91
CA ALA A 466 -18.84 18.32 -5.70
C ALA A 466 -18.04 18.49 -7.00
N PRO A 467 -17.46 19.68 -7.24
CA PRO A 467 -16.62 19.94 -8.41
C PRO A 467 -15.33 19.12 -8.36
N THR A 468 -14.81 18.77 -9.55
CA THR A 468 -13.44 18.26 -9.70
C THR A 468 -12.45 19.39 -9.44
N LEU A 469 -11.53 19.19 -8.50
CA LEU A 469 -10.44 20.13 -8.27
C LEU A 469 -9.25 19.75 -9.17
N PRO A 470 -8.47 20.73 -9.69
CA PRO A 470 -7.19 20.44 -10.35
C PRO A 470 -6.27 19.71 -9.36
N ASP A 471 -5.51 18.72 -9.83
CA ASP A 471 -4.48 18.05 -9.02
C ASP A 471 -3.50 19.10 -8.47
N PRO A 472 -3.58 19.42 -7.16
CA PRO A 472 -2.76 20.46 -6.57
C PRO A 472 -1.43 19.89 -6.08
N ALA A 473 -1.23 18.56 -6.15
CA ALA A 473 -0.19 17.89 -5.41
C ALA A 473 1.19 18.08 -6.06
N PRO A 474 2.13 18.77 -5.39
CA PRO A 474 3.48 18.87 -5.90
C PRO A 474 4.12 17.48 -5.88
N ARG A 475 4.58 17.05 -7.06
CA ARG A 475 5.48 15.91 -7.17
C ARG A 475 6.83 16.25 -6.53
N MET A 476 7.56 15.22 -6.11
CA MET A 476 8.88 15.40 -5.52
C MET A 476 9.83 16.07 -6.54
N PRO A 477 10.44 17.23 -6.25
CA PRO A 477 11.12 18.06 -7.26
C PRO A 477 12.20 17.37 -8.11
N ARG A 478 12.83 16.29 -7.61
CA ARG A 478 13.95 15.60 -8.28
C ARG A 478 13.53 14.42 -9.17
N VAL A 479 12.36 13.81 -8.95
CA VAL A 479 12.02 12.51 -9.59
C VAL A 479 11.61 12.61 -11.06
N ASP A 480 11.27 13.82 -11.50
CA ASP A 480 10.96 14.11 -12.90
C ASP A 480 12.21 14.53 -13.71
N ASP A 481 13.34 14.78 -13.05
CA ASP A 481 14.61 15.08 -13.72
C ASP A 481 15.18 13.83 -14.42
N GLY A 482 15.87 14.05 -15.54
CA GLY A 482 16.60 13.01 -16.24
C GLY A 482 17.32 13.48 -17.50
N PRO A 483 17.84 12.54 -18.32
CA PRO A 483 17.64 11.10 -18.21
C PRO A 483 18.34 10.50 -16.98
N VAL A 484 17.80 9.38 -16.49
CA VAL A 484 18.46 8.54 -15.48
C VAL A 484 18.80 7.18 -16.07
N TYR A 485 19.88 6.58 -15.57
CA TYR A 485 20.27 5.22 -15.93
C TYR A 485 20.01 4.29 -14.75
N GLU A 486 19.86 3.00 -15.01
CA GLU A 486 19.63 1.98 -13.99
C GLU A 486 20.58 0.82 -14.25
N LEU A 487 21.57 0.67 -13.38
CA LEU A 487 22.46 -0.49 -13.34
C LEU A 487 21.76 -1.61 -12.59
N ARG A 488 21.68 -2.79 -13.20
CA ARG A 488 21.11 -3.98 -12.57
C ARG A 488 22.08 -5.15 -12.65
N ILE A 489 22.26 -5.82 -11.52
CA ILE A 489 23.13 -6.99 -11.38
C ILE A 489 22.28 -8.16 -10.88
N TYR A 490 22.16 -9.20 -11.72
CA TYR A 490 21.37 -10.39 -11.43
C TYR A 490 22.32 -11.52 -11.06
N ALA A 491 22.15 -12.17 -9.91
CA ALA A 491 22.87 -13.41 -9.61
C ALA A 491 22.02 -14.62 -10.01
N ALA A 492 22.37 -15.27 -11.12
CA ALA A 492 21.66 -16.45 -11.58
C ALA A 492 21.80 -17.60 -10.57
N ALA A 493 20.73 -18.37 -10.37
CA ALA A 493 20.80 -19.62 -9.62
C ALA A 493 21.73 -20.63 -10.32
N GLU A 494 22.16 -21.65 -9.57
CA GLU A 494 23.01 -22.72 -10.11
C GLU A 494 22.36 -23.36 -11.34
N ASP A 495 23.13 -23.53 -12.41
CA ASP A 495 22.68 -24.05 -13.71
C ASP A 495 21.57 -23.24 -14.44
N ARG A 496 21.20 -22.05 -13.94
CA ARG A 496 20.14 -21.23 -14.53
C ARG A 496 20.63 -20.08 -15.41
N LEU A 497 21.94 -19.83 -15.50
CA LEU A 497 22.48 -18.70 -16.28
C LEU A 497 22.11 -18.77 -17.77
N GLY A 498 22.17 -19.95 -18.39
CA GLY A 498 21.78 -20.14 -19.80
C GLY A 498 20.32 -19.80 -20.07
N HIS A 499 19.41 -20.24 -19.19
CA HIS A 499 17.99 -19.88 -19.28
C HIS A 499 17.75 -18.38 -19.03
N LEU A 500 18.50 -17.75 -18.13
CA LEU A 500 18.43 -16.31 -17.92
C LEU A 500 18.82 -15.54 -19.18
N ILE A 501 19.94 -15.92 -19.81
CA ILE A 501 20.40 -15.33 -21.08
C ILE A 501 19.35 -15.53 -22.18
N LYS A 502 18.82 -16.75 -22.32
CA LYS A 502 17.75 -17.08 -23.29
C LYS A 502 16.54 -16.18 -23.10
N ARG A 503 16.05 -16.02 -21.86
CA ARG A 503 14.92 -15.14 -21.53
C ARG A 503 15.18 -13.69 -21.96
N PHE A 504 16.39 -13.19 -21.71
CA PHE A 504 16.75 -11.82 -22.09
C PHE A 504 16.76 -11.64 -23.61
N ARG A 505 17.40 -12.57 -24.33
CA ARG A 505 17.51 -12.56 -25.79
C ARG A 505 16.16 -12.66 -26.49
N GLU A 506 15.31 -13.57 -26.04
CA GLU A 506 14.07 -13.91 -26.76
C GLU A 506 12.87 -13.05 -26.32
N HIS A 507 12.90 -12.51 -25.10
CA HIS A 507 11.73 -11.87 -24.50
C HIS A 507 12.02 -10.52 -23.84
N THR A 508 12.90 -10.48 -22.83
CA THR A 508 13.02 -9.31 -21.94
C THR A 508 13.44 -8.05 -22.69
N ASP A 509 14.41 -8.14 -23.60
CA ASP A 509 14.94 -6.99 -24.35
C ASP A 509 13.86 -6.31 -25.22
N ARG A 510 13.05 -7.09 -25.94
CA ARG A 510 11.91 -6.56 -26.71
C ARG A 510 10.84 -5.96 -25.81
N LEU A 511 10.53 -6.61 -24.70
CA LEU A 511 9.52 -6.13 -23.74
C LEU A 511 9.98 -4.85 -23.03
N PHE A 512 11.27 -4.68 -22.74
CA PHE A 512 11.79 -3.42 -22.22
C PHE A 512 11.52 -2.26 -23.19
N ARG A 513 11.82 -2.44 -24.48
CA ARG A 513 11.53 -1.40 -25.49
C ARG A 513 10.03 -1.13 -25.64
N LYS A 514 9.18 -2.16 -25.60
CA LYS A 514 7.70 -2.02 -25.58
C LYS A 514 7.23 -1.11 -24.44
N HIS A 515 7.89 -1.17 -23.28
CA HIS A 515 7.59 -0.37 -22.09
C HIS A 515 8.49 0.85 -21.91
N LYS A 516 9.09 1.37 -22.99
CA LYS A 516 9.91 2.60 -22.99
C LYS A 516 11.11 2.57 -22.03
N MET A 517 11.60 1.37 -21.71
CA MET A 517 12.88 1.17 -21.04
C MET A 517 13.91 0.91 -22.13
N GLU A 518 14.90 1.79 -22.27
CA GLU A 518 15.91 1.72 -23.33
C GLU A 518 17.09 0.87 -22.86
N PRO A 519 17.32 -0.34 -23.40
CA PRO A 519 18.47 -1.13 -23.01
C PRO A 519 19.74 -0.54 -23.59
N VAL A 520 20.71 -0.23 -22.73
CA VAL A 520 22.00 0.32 -23.14
C VAL A 520 22.97 -0.81 -23.45
N ALA A 521 23.01 -1.85 -22.60
CA ALA A 521 23.97 -2.93 -22.73
C ALA A 521 23.68 -4.13 -21.81
N TYR A 522 24.19 -5.31 -22.19
CA TYR A 522 24.13 -6.57 -21.44
C TYR A 522 25.51 -7.24 -21.41
N TRP A 523 25.92 -7.75 -20.26
CA TRP A 523 27.23 -8.37 -20.07
C TRP A 523 27.21 -9.58 -19.13
N LEU A 524 28.26 -10.41 -19.25
CA LEU A 524 28.65 -11.43 -18.28
C LEU A 524 30.03 -11.11 -17.70
N PRO A 525 30.27 -11.39 -16.40
CA PRO A 525 31.61 -11.29 -15.84
C PRO A 525 32.58 -12.29 -16.46
N THR A 526 33.83 -11.86 -16.63
CA THR A 526 34.91 -12.70 -17.20
C THR A 526 35.81 -13.35 -16.15
N ASP A 527 35.86 -12.78 -14.96
CA ASP A 527 36.71 -13.20 -13.84
C ASP A 527 35.89 -13.32 -12.54
N GLY A 528 36.59 -13.65 -11.44
CA GLY A 528 35.98 -13.94 -10.14
C GLY A 528 35.65 -15.41 -9.91
N THR A 529 35.03 -15.67 -8.76
CA THR A 529 34.53 -16.97 -8.31
C THR A 529 33.43 -17.51 -9.23
N ALA A 530 33.10 -18.80 -9.10
CA ALA A 530 31.99 -19.40 -9.82
C ALA A 530 30.64 -18.71 -9.54
N LYS A 531 30.45 -18.15 -8.34
CA LYS A 531 29.26 -17.35 -8.00
C LYS A 531 29.26 -16.03 -8.75
N GLU A 532 30.38 -15.31 -8.79
CA GLU A 532 30.49 -14.02 -9.48
C GLU A 532 30.31 -14.15 -10.99
N LYS A 533 30.89 -15.19 -11.61
CA LYS A 533 30.73 -15.48 -13.04
C LYS A 533 29.30 -15.84 -13.45
N ARG A 534 28.42 -16.18 -12.50
CA ARG A 534 26.98 -16.39 -12.72
C ARG A 534 26.16 -15.11 -12.65
N ARG A 535 26.80 -13.93 -12.60
CA ARG A 535 26.07 -12.66 -12.68
C ARG A 535 25.71 -12.31 -14.12
N PHE A 536 24.60 -11.61 -14.30
CA PHE A 536 24.17 -10.99 -15.54
C PHE A 536 23.98 -9.49 -15.28
N VAL A 537 24.80 -8.65 -15.93
CA VAL A 537 24.89 -7.21 -15.66
C VAL A 537 24.31 -6.44 -16.83
N TYR A 538 23.48 -5.43 -16.56
CA TYR A 538 22.92 -4.60 -17.61
C TYR A 538 22.58 -3.20 -17.16
N ILE A 539 22.48 -2.28 -18.13
CA ILE A 539 22.08 -0.90 -17.91
C ILE A 539 20.85 -0.60 -18.74
N LEU A 540 19.85 0.01 -18.10
CA LEU A 540 18.72 0.66 -18.77
C LEU A 540 18.85 2.17 -18.70
N LYS A 541 18.32 2.87 -19.69
CA LYS A 541 18.12 4.31 -19.67
C LYS A 541 16.62 4.60 -19.61
N HIS A 542 16.26 5.56 -18.76
CA HIS A 542 14.90 6.01 -18.54
C HIS A 542 14.81 7.54 -18.68
N PRO A 543 13.67 8.10 -19.10
CA PRO A 543 13.49 9.56 -19.18
C PRO A 543 13.66 10.28 -17.85
N SER A 544 13.24 9.67 -16.74
CA SER A 544 13.37 10.17 -15.37
C SER A 544 13.19 9.02 -14.38
N ARG A 545 13.45 9.27 -13.09
CA ARG A 545 13.23 8.28 -12.02
C ARG A 545 11.75 7.88 -11.91
N TYR A 546 10.85 8.84 -12.06
CA TYR A 546 9.41 8.62 -12.06
C TYR A 546 8.93 7.88 -13.32
N ALA A 547 9.48 8.20 -14.49
CA ALA A 547 9.22 7.45 -15.71
C ALA A 547 9.67 5.99 -15.60
N ALA A 548 10.82 5.73 -14.98
CA ALA A 548 11.28 4.36 -14.68
C ALA A 548 10.27 3.60 -13.81
N TYR A 549 9.74 4.23 -12.75
CA TYR A 549 8.71 3.64 -11.91
C TYR A 549 7.45 3.28 -12.71
N ARG A 550 6.95 4.21 -13.54
CA ARG A 550 5.82 3.98 -14.45
C ARG A 550 6.06 2.82 -15.42
N ASN A 551 7.23 2.80 -16.04
CA ASN A 551 7.59 1.80 -17.03
C ASN A 551 7.75 0.41 -16.42
N TRP A 552 8.40 0.31 -15.26
CA TRP A 552 8.49 -0.94 -14.51
C TRP A 552 7.12 -1.44 -14.07
N ASN A 553 6.27 -0.56 -13.53
CA ASN A 553 4.91 -0.94 -13.14
C ASN A 553 4.09 -1.44 -14.35
N ALA A 554 4.22 -0.80 -15.52
CA ALA A 554 3.56 -1.26 -16.73
C ALA A 554 4.11 -2.62 -17.21
N PHE A 555 5.43 -2.80 -17.19
CA PHE A 555 6.12 -4.02 -17.60
C PHE A 555 5.74 -5.22 -16.74
N THR A 556 5.75 -5.09 -15.40
CA THR A 556 5.44 -6.21 -14.50
C THR A 556 4.00 -6.66 -14.59
N HIS A 557 3.10 -5.80 -15.08
CA HIS A 557 1.68 -6.08 -15.28
C HIS A 557 1.31 -6.42 -16.73
N ASP A 558 2.28 -6.48 -17.65
CA ASP A 558 2.02 -6.90 -19.02
C ASP A 558 1.60 -8.39 -19.05
N PRO A 559 0.44 -8.73 -19.66
CA PRO A 559 0.01 -10.12 -19.79
C PRO A 559 1.04 -11.01 -20.50
N GLU A 560 1.75 -10.45 -21.49
CA GLU A 560 2.83 -11.15 -22.20
C GLU A 560 3.99 -11.48 -21.26
N TRP A 561 4.32 -10.59 -20.33
CA TRP A 561 5.34 -10.85 -19.32
C TRP A 561 4.86 -11.87 -18.29
N LYS A 562 3.70 -11.63 -17.66
CA LYS A 562 3.17 -12.47 -16.58
C LYS A 562 2.89 -13.90 -17.07
N ARG A 563 2.12 -14.06 -18.14
CA ARG A 563 1.65 -15.36 -18.62
C ARG A 563 2.52 -15.92 -19.75
N GLY A 564 2.95 -15.06 -20.66
CA GLY A 564 3.75 -15.48 -21.81
C GLY A 564 5.21 -15.82 -21.47
N VAL A 565 5.77 -15.25 -20.41
CA VAL A 565 7.19 -15.45 -20.05
C VAL A 565 7.35 -16.10 -18.68
N LEU A 566 6.82 -15.51 -17.60
CA LEU A 566 7.11 -15.99 -16.23
C LEU A 566 6.51 -17.36 -15.91
N GLU A 567 5.40 -17.75 -16.54
CA GLU A 567 4.77 -19.06 -16.34
C GLU A 567 5.54 -20.21 -17.02
N LYS A 568 6.41 -19.93 -17.99
CA LYS A 568 7.20 -20.96 -18.68
C LYS A 568 8.13 -21.67 -17.68
N PRO A 569 8.11 -23.02 -17.57
CA PRO A 569 8.93 -23.76 -16.60
C PRO A 569 10.43 -23.46 -16.70
N GLU A 570 10.94 -23.25 -17.92
CA GLU A 570 12.35 -22.90 -18.15
C GLU A 570 12.77 -21.54 -17.56
N PHE A 571 11.84 -20.63 -17.26
CA PHE A 571 12.12 -19.29 -16.71
C PHE A 571 11.73 -19.11 -15.24
N GLN A 572 11.34 -20.19 -14.57
CA GLN A 572 11.10 -20.18 -13.14
C GLN A 572 12.41 -20.25 -12.35
N ARG A 573 12.46 -19.62 -11.16
CA ARG A 573 13.60 -19.70 -10.21
C ARG A 573 14.97 -19.38 -10.84
N LEU A 574 15.03 -18.40 -11.73
CA LEU A 574 16.27 -18.05 -12.45
C LEU A 574 17.33 -17.39 -11.57
N LEU A 575 16.93 -16.77 -10.45
CA LEU A 575 17.81 -15.96 -9.61
C LEU A 575 17.97 -16.59 -8.23
N SER A 576 19.20 -16.52 -7.70
CA SER A 576 19.53 -16.96 -6.34
C SER A 576 19.18 -15.92 -5.27
N GLU A 577 19.14 -14.66 -5.65
CA GLU A 577 18.79 -13.53 -4.78
C GLU A 577 18.04 -12.45 -5.57
N ARG A 578 17.48 -11.46 -4.85
CA ARG A 578 16.84 -10.32 -5.51
C ARG A 578 17.88 -9.54 -6.31
N PRO A 579 17.54 -9.03 -7.50
CA PRO A 579 18.44 -8.16 -8.25
C PRO A 579 18.90 -6.95 -7.46
N GLU A 580 20.18 -6.63 -7.57
CA GLU A 580 20.67 -5.29 -7.24
C GLU A 580 20.18 -4.32 -8.33
N SER A 581 19.74 -3.12 -7.93
CA SER A 581 19.31 -2.04 -8.81
C SER A 581 19.81 -0.72 -8.24
N ILE A 582 20.60 0.00 -9.04
CA ILE A 582 21.17 1.30 -8.68
C ILE A 582 20.80 2.30 -9.77
N PHE A 583 20.03 3.32 -9.41
CA PHE A 583 19.74 4.44 -10.31
C PHE A 583 20.90 5.41 -10.35
N LEU A 584 21.12 6.01 -11.52
CA LEU A 584 22.36 6.68 -11.89
C LEU A 584 22.05 8.00 -12.60
N THR A 585 22.59 9.10 -12.08
CA THR A 585 22.60 10.41 -12.75
C THR A 585 23.83 10.48 -13.65
N PRO A 586 23.67 10.68 -14.98
CA PRO A 586 24.82 10.82 -15.86
C PRO A 586 25.60 12.10 -15.53
N GLN A 587 26.92 12.03 -15.64
CA GLN A 587 27.72 13.25 -15.71
C GLN A 587 27.72 13.79 -17.13
N ASP A 588 27.90 15.11 -17.28
CA ASP A 588 28.20 15.75 -18.56
C ASP A 588 29.50 15.18 -19.14
N ILE A 589 29.39 14.07 -19.86
CA ILE A 589 30.45 13.55 -20.70
C ILE A 589 29.95 13.70 -22.12
N ALA A 590 30.39 14.79 -22.74
CA ALA A 590 30.33 14.93 -24.19
C ALA A 590 31.25 13.86 -24.80
N SER A 591 30.68 12.81 -25.38
CA SER A 591 31.21 12.23 -26.62
C SER A 591 30.42 11.02 -27.09
N THR A 592 29.91 11.14 -28.32
CA THR A 592 29.76 10.02 -29.24
C THR A 592 31.09 9.29 -29.37
N PHE A 593 31.14 8.02 -28.99
CA PHE A 593 32.36 7.23 -29.11
C PHE A 593 32.33 6.43 -30.41
N PRO A 594 33.43 6.39 -31.18
CA PRO A 594 33.48 5.61 -32.42
C PRO A 594 33.20 4.13 -32.12
N HIS A 595 32.38 3.53 -32.98
CA HIS A 595 32.13 2.10 -32.97
C HIS A 595 33.44 1.36 -33.28
N SER A 596 33.71 0.26 -32.57
CA SER A 596 34.94 -0.50 -32.77
C SER A 596 34.60 -1.99 -32.87
N THR A 597 35.04 -2.61 -33.96
CA THR A 597 34.77 -4.02 -34.28
C THR A 597 35.73 -4.98 -33.59
N LYS A 598 36.72 -4.48 -32.83
CA LYS A 598 37.70 -5.31 -32.12
C LYS A 598 37.09 -5.90 -30.85
N PRO A 599 37.26 -7.21 -30.58
CA PRO A 599 36.86 -7.82 -29.31
C PRO A 599 37.42 -7.00 -28.16
N SER A 600 36.56 -6.67 -27.20
CA SER A 600 36.88 -5.79 -26.09
C SER A 600 36.29 -6.36 -24.82
N ILE A 601 36.87 -5.98 -23.69
CA ILE A 601 36.24 -6.17 -22.39
C ILE A 601 35.85 -4.81 -21.82
N PHE A 602 34.85 -4.82 -20.97
CA PHE A 602 34.41 -3.66 -20.23
C PHE A 602 34.81 -3.81 -18.76
N GLU A 603 35.10 -2.71 -18.11
CA GLU A 603 35.35 -2.64 -16.67
C GLU A 603 34.29 -1.72 -16.07
N LEU A 604 33.42 -2.29 -15.26
CA LEU A 604 32.49 -1.55 -14.43
C LEU A 604 33.16 -1.30 -13.08
N ARG A 605 33.35 -0.04 -12.71
CA ARG A 605 33.94 0.35 -11.43
C ARG A 605 32.90 1.07 -10.58
N THR A 606 32.76 0.65 -9.34
CA THR A 606 32.01 1.34 -8.31
C THR A 606 33.02 1.95 -7.34
N THR A 607 33.10 3.27 -7.30
CA THR A 607 34.00 4.01 -6.43
C THR A 607 33.20 4.70 -5.34
N THR A 608 33.48 4.36 -4.09
CA THR A 608 32.88 4.98 -2.91
C THR A 608 33.95 5.82 -2.20
N VAL A 609 33.56 7.01 -1.74
CA VAL A 609 34.42 7.90 -0.95
C VAL A 609 33.89 8.10 0.45
N THR A 610 34.69 8.67 1.34
CA THR A 610 34.20 9.14 2.63
C THR A 610 33.14 10.24 2.43
N ASN A 611 32.13 10.30 3.30
CA ASN A 611 31.04 11.28 3.18
C ASN A 611 31.57 12.72 3.06
N GLY A 612 30.95 13.51 2.19
CA GLY A 612 31.38 14.88 1.88
C GLY A 612 32.49 15.00 0.83
N LYS A 613 33.10 13.89 0.39
CA LYS A 613 34.18 13.89 -0.63
C LYS A 613 33.71 13.62 -2.06
N LEU A 614 32.40 13.47 -2.30
CA LEU A 614 31.87 13.23 -3.65
C LEU A 614 32.19 14.38 -4.62
N PRO A 615 32.08 15.68 -4.24
CA PRO A 615 32.49 16.79 -5.11
C PRO A 615 33.98 16.76 -5.44
N ASP A 616 34.83 16.40 -4.48
CA ASP A 616 36.29 16.26 -4.69
C ASP A 616 36.58 15.14 -5.70
N LEU A 617 35.89 13.99 -5.57
CA LEU A 617 35.99 12.89 -6.54
C LEU A 617 35.51 13.31 -7.93
N GLN A 618 34.43 14.08 -8.01
CA GLN A 618 33.93 14.62 -9.28
C GLN A 618 34.96 15.52 -9.96
N ALA A 619 35.54 16.45 -9.21
CA ALA A 619 36.58 17.35 -9.71
C ALA A 619 37.82 16.57 -10.16
N HIS A 620 38.29 15.64 -9.34
CA HIS A 620 39.42 14.77 -9.66
C HIS A 620 39.18 13.95 -10.93
N HIS A 621 37.99 13.38 -11.06
CA HIS A 621 37.62 12.60 -12.24
C HIS A 621 37.67 13.44 -13.52
N ARG A 622 37.05 14.63 -13.48
CA ARG A 622 36.98 15.57 -14.62
C ARG A 622 38.35 16.13 -15.01
N GLN A 623 39.17 16.51 -14.03
CA GLN A 623 40.44 17.21 -14.28
C GLN A 623 41.60 16.26 -14.61
N HIS A 624 41.62 15.07 -13.99
CA HIS A 624 42.77 14.16 -14.07
C HIS A 624 42.41 12.80 -14.66
N THR A 625 41.45 12.09 -14.06
CA THR A 625 41.20 10.67 -14.36
C THR A 625 40.84 10.43 -15.81
N SER A 626 39.87 11.17 -16.37
CA SER A 626 39.41 10.96 -17.75
C SER A 626 40.53 11.19 -18.79
N ARG A 627 41.37 12.20 -18.57
CA ARG A 627 42.51 12.52 -19.44
C ARG A 627 43.58 11.43 -19.41
N LEU A 628 43.92 10.94 -18.22
CA LEU A 628 44.90 9.88 -18.04
C LEU A 628 44.41 8.54 -18.61
N GLN A 629 43.11 8.23 -18.44
CA GLN A 629 42.50 7.06 -19.07
C GLN A 629 42.69 7.07 -20.58
N LEU A 630 42.34 8.18 -21.25
CA LEU A 630 42.52 8.32 -22.70
C LEU A 630 44.00 8.23 -23.10
N LYS A 631 44.91 8.90 -22.37
CA LYS A 631 46.37 8.85 -22.60
C LYS A 631 46.91 7.42 -22.61
N HIS A 632 46.41 6.56 -21.72
CA HIS A 632 46.88 5.17 -21.58
C HIS A 632 45.94 4.15 -22.25
N GLY A 633 45.14 4.57 -23.24
CA GLY A 633 44.35 3.66 -24.07
C GLY A 633 43.15 3.02 -23.38
N ILE A 634 42.73 3.54 -22.21
CA ILE A 634 41.44 3.22 -21.59
C ILE A 634 40.39 4.13 -22.20
N SER A 635 39.33 3.57 -22.78
CA SER A 635 38.23 4.35 -23.36
C SER A 635 37.05 4.42 -22.39
N PRO A 636 36.78 5.57 -21.74
CA PRO A 636 35.56 5.73 -20.95
C PRO A 636 34.33 5.57 -21.84
N ARG A 637 33.28 4.94 -21.33
CA ARG A 637 31.99 4.74 -22.03
C ARG A 637 30.82 5.37 -21.27
N GLY A 638 30.99 5.62 -19.98
CA GLY A 638 30.09 6.46 -19.19
C GLY A 638 30.59 6.64 -17.76
N SER A 639 30.13 7.71 -17.13
CA SER A 639 30.36 8.02 -15.71
C SER A 639 29.06 8.56 -15.13
N TRP A 640 28.72 8.08 -13.95
CA TRP A 640 27.48 8.40 -13.27
C TRP A 640 27.72 8.57 -11.77
N PHE A 641 26.85 9.35 -11.13
CA PHE A 641 26.66 9.29 -9.68
C PHE A 641 25.45 8.44 -9.35
N ALA A 642 25.48 7.76 -8.21
CA ALA A 642 24.26 7.15 -7.70
C ALA A 642 23.17 8.23 -7.49
N TYR A 643 21.93 7.88 -7.80
CA TYR A 643 20.81 8.81 -7.78
C TYR A 643 20.08 8.79 -6.43
N ASP A 644 19.74 7.60 -5.94
CA ASP A 644 19.00 7.41 -4.68
C ASP A 644 19.96 7.47 -3.47
N LYS A 645 19.49 7.95 -2.31
CA LYS A 645 20.23 7.84 -1.03
C LYS A 645 20.15 6.42 -0.44
N PRO A 646 21.17 5.98 0.32
CA PRO A 646 22.36 6.75 0.74
C PRO A 646 23.48 6.81 -0.31
N GLU A 647 23.47 5.97 -1.34
CA GLU A 647 24.58 5.84 -2.29
C GLU A 647 24.89 7.15 -3.01
N SER A 648 23.88 7.98 -3.28
CA SER A 648 24.05 9.29 -3.91
C SER A 648 24.95 10.26 -3.12
N GLU A 649 25.22 10.01 -1.85
CA GLU A 649 26.10 10.85 -1.04
C GLU A 649 27.59 10.62 -1.30
N ASN A 650 27.96 9.46 -1.83
CA ASN A 650 29.37 9.07 -1.86
C ASN A 650 29.79 8.10 -2.99
N THR A 651 28.89 7.71 -3.90
CA THR A 651 29.17 6.67 -4.89
C THR A 651 29.17 7.20 -6.32
N MET A 652 30.27 6.93 -7.03
CA MET A 652 30.45 7.16 -8.47
C MET A 652 30.65 5.82 -9.19
N ILE A 653 29.96 5.64 -10.31
CA ILE A 653 30.05 4.44 -11.16
C ILE A 653 30.63 4.84 -12.52
N THR A 654 31.66 4.13 -12.99
CA THR A 654 32.26 4.36 -14.30
C THR A 654 32.30 3.07 -15.11
N LEU A 655 31.98 3.17 -16.40
CA LEU A 655 32.13 2.09 -17.37
C LEU A 655 33.28 2.42 -18.30
N LEU A 656 34.28 1.55 -18.33
CA LEU A 656 35.49 1.71 -19.13
C LEU A 656 35.60 0.56 -20.12
N ARG A 657 36.21 0.80 -21.28
CA ARG A 657 36.51 -0.23 -22.28
C ARG A 657 38.01 -0.41 -22.42
N HIS A 658 38.42 -1.67 -22.46
CA HIS A 658 39.79 -2.12 -22.70
C HIS A 658 39.83 -3.10 -23.87
N THR A 659 41.00 -3.23 -24.50
CA THR A 659 41.21 -4.23 -25.57
C THR A 659 41.22 -5.66 -25.04
N SER A 660 41.76 -5.89 -23.85
CA SER A 660 41.78 -7.20 -23.18
C SER A 660 41.96 -7.07 -21.67
N ARG A 661 41.77 -8.18 -20.94
CA ARG A 661 41.97 -8.23 -19.48
C ARG A 661 43.41 -7.93 -19.08
N ALA A 662 44.38 -8.51 -19.78
CA ALA A 662 45.79 -8.25 -19.53
C ALA A 662 46.15 -6.78 -19.80
N GLN A 663 45.60 -6.20 -20.88
CA GLN A 663 45.85 -4.80 -21.20
C GLN A 663 45.24 -3.85 -20.15
N ALA A 664 44.09 -4.19 -19.57
CA ALA A 664 43.50 -3.39 -18.50
C ALA A 664 44.47 -3.25 -17.30
N ASP A 665 45.14 -4.33 -16.89
CA ASP A 665 46.13 -4.28 -15.80
C ASP A 665 47.35 -3.42 -16.18
N LEU A 666 47.86 -3.56 -17.40
CA LEU A 666 48.97 -2.76 -17.90
C LEU A 666 48.61 -1.26 -17.96
N ASN A 667 47.41 -0.93 -18.45
CA ASN A 667 46.93 0.44 -18.54
C ASN A 667 46.81 1.08 -17.15
N TRP A 668 46.22 0.36 -16.18
CA TRP A 668 46.11 0.86 -14.82
C TRP A 668 47.46 1.01 -14.13
N LYS A 669 48.38 0.05 -14.30
CA LYS A 669 49.74 0.15 -13.78
C LYS A 669 50.48 1.38 -14.35
N ALA A 670 50.26 1.69 -15.63
CA ALA A 670 50.82 2.87 -16.27
C ALA A 670 50.23 4.17 -15.68
N ILE A 671 48.91 4.26 -15.52
CA ILE A 671 48.25 5.41 -14.87
C ILE A 671 48.74 5.59 -13.43
N GLU A 672 48.85 4.50 -12.66
CA GLU A 672 49.32 4.54 -11.27
C GLU A 672 50.78 5.02 -11.15
N ALA A 673 51.59 4.85 -12.21
CA ALA A 673 52.96 5.34 -12.27
C ALA A 673 53.06 6.84 -12.64
N GLU A 674 52.02 7.44 -13.23
CA GLU A 674 52.04 8.83 -13.68
C GLU A 674 52.23 9.81 -12.50
N PRO A 675 53.16 10.78 -12.60
CA PRO A 675 53.36 11.77 -11.54
C PRO A 675 52.10 12.59 -11.24
N ASP A 676 51.31 12.93 -12.27
CA ASP A 676 50.04 13.66 -12.10
C ASP A 676 49.00 12.84 -11.33
N TRP A 677 48.94 11.52 -11.55
CA TRP A 677 48.05 10.64 -10.78
C TRP A 677 48.42 10.62 -9.30
N LYS A 678 49.71 10.45 -8.99
CA LYS A 678 50.21 10.43 -7.61
C LYS A 678 49.99 11.75 -6.88
N LYS A 679 50.16 12.88 -7.57
CA LYS A 679 49.95 14.23 -7.01
C LYS A 679 48.46 14.55 -6.82
N SER A 680 47.62 14.21 -7.79
CA SER A 680 46.20 14.58 -7.82
C SER A 680 45.32 13.75 -6.89
N ARG A 681 45.70 12.50 -6.57
CA ARG A 681 44.85 11.59 -5.78
C ARG A 681 44.56 12.09 -4.35
N GLY A 682 45.40 12.95 -3.78
CA GLY A 682 45.17 13.62 -2.50
C GLY A 682 44.67 12.69 -1.38
N ASN A 683 43.82 13.21 -0.48
CA ASN A 683 43.12 12.46 0.57
C ASN A 683 41.66 12.12 0.17
N LEU A 684 41.46 11.58 -1.04
CA LEU A 684 40.11 11.18 -1.51
C LEU A 684 39.57 9.94 -0.76
N ASN A 685 40.44 9.17 -0.11
CA ASN A 685 40.13 7.94 0.65
C ASN A 685 39.06 7.07 -0.03
N THR A 686 39.41 6.55 -1.22
CA THR A 686 38.49 5.81 -2.09
C THR A 686 38.55 4.31 -1.85
N LYS A 687 37.37 3.66 -1.83
CA LYS A 687 37.23 2.22 -2.07
C LYS A 687 36.73 2.02 -3.50
N THR A 688 37.32 1.08 -4.24
CA THR A 688 36.87 0.77 -5.60
C THR A 688 36.67 -0.72 -5.80
N ASP A 689 35.43 -1.11 -6.10
CA ASP A 689 35.07 -2.45 -6.55
C ASP A 689 35.06 -2.48 -8.09
N ARG A 690 35.51 -3.59 -8.69
CA ARG A 690 35.69 -3.72 -10.15
C ARG A 690 35.08 -5.02 -10.64
N LEU A 691 34.38 -4.95 -11.77
CA LEU A 691 33.88 -6.11 -12.51
C LEU A 691 34.35 -6.01 -13.96
N TYR A 692 35.05 -7.03 -14.45
CA TYR A 692 35.39 -7.15 -15.86
C TYR A 692 34.34 -7.96 -16.60
N LEU A 693 33.87 -7.42 -17.71
CA LEU A 693 32.61 -7.76 -18.35
C LEU A 693 32.84 -8.03 -19.84
N LYS A 694 32.29 -9.14 -20.34
CA LYS A 694 32.21 -9.44 -21.76
C LYS A 694 30.81 -9.11 -22.27
N PRO A 695 30.67 -8.31 -23.35
CA PRO A 695 29.37 -7.97 -23.89
C PRO A 695 28.70 -9.20 -24.49
N MET A 696 27.38 -9.28 -24.33
CA MET A 696 26.58 -10.29 -25.02
C MET A 696 26.53 -9.97 -26.52
N ASP A 697 26.43 -11.00 -27.35
CA ASP A 697 26.27 -10.88 -28.80
C ASP A 697 24.98 -10.13 -29.21
N PHE A 698 23.93 -10.14 -28.39
CA PHE A 698 22.72 -9.33 -28.61
C PHE A 698 22.72 -8.00 -27.85
N SER A 699 23.83 -7.63 -27.20
CA SER A 699 23.96 -6.34 -26.52
C SER A 699 23.93 -5.19 -27.53
N PRO A 700 23.16 -4.10 -27.28
CA PRO A 700 23.18 -2.91 -28.12
C PRO A 700 24.56 -2.24 -28.16
N MET A 701 25.23 -2.15 -27.01
CA MET A 701 26.65 -1.76 -26.92
C MET A 701 27.53 -3.01 -26.96
N ARG A 702 28.42 -3.10 -27.96
CA ARG A 702 29.39 -4.19 -28.15
C ARG A 702 30.83 -3.70 -28.01
#